data_AF-A0A9D7TT51-F1
#
_entry.id   AF-A0A9D7TT51-F1
#
_cell.length_a   1.000
_cell.length_b   1.000
_cell.length_c   1.000
_cell.angle_alpha   90.00
_cell.angle_beta   90.00
_cell.angle_gamma   90.00
#
_symmetry.space_group_name_H-M   'P 1'
#
loop_
_entity.id
_entity.type
_entity.pdbx_description
1 polymer ?
#
loop_
_entity_poly.entity_id
_entity_poly.type
_entity_poly.pdbx_seq_one_letter_code
_entity_poly.pdbx_strand_id
1 'polypeptide(L)'
;MYEYDLGIVIVNYNVRYFLAQCLQSIKNSQLQGLRIEVWVVDNASVDGSVVLLEKEYRSVRLIKNSINKGFAAANNQAISLMHSKYILLLNPDTVLEEDTLFKCHEYMKKTPGAGALGVRMIDGTGKFLPESKRKIPDLWNSFCKLFYLSDMFPKSMWFSGYNLGYMPENEINEVEVLCGAFMFIRSSVLDKVGLLDESFFMYGEDIDLSHRIYNAGYKIIYFPETSIVHFKGESTKKGSINYIRTFYGAMIIYVNKHYSDGSATLFTKFLKLAINTRASLSAISKILKPYLRLWIDFGIIYFSLLILKVKWAKYYFGDENYYANTNINLILSIYALLWVFSIWLTGHYDKNASFYKTLTGIFTGTVLLLIGYALLPENMRTSRAMIIIGIGVSLSTATFTRLIYNGLNHKYDQADIPKNIAVVASKLNALKLYELIKNVITDHHGVHFINPESLVSDPFFSNKLTNLESIISTLNITDVIYSSDDISFKEIIRSMSSIGSRVRFKIGGDDSLSMIGSTHRDKQGELYNFDLPYNLMQAQNLRFKRLTDIFFSSIFIPFFPVLYIICGFRLPIFKNIFQTLIGMKTFIGYGGEYKDFNFLPLIKKGVIKFPLSFKVMQFDEGYFKRKNIEYARNYSPWLDIKTIWANMYKLGNKK
;
A
#
# COMPACT_ATOMS: atom_id res chain seq x y z
N MET A 1 -5.92 -12.15 -45.31
CA MET A 1 -6.89 -11.08 -44.96
C MET A 1 -7.15 -11.21 -43.47
N TYR A 2 -7.10 -10.13 -42.68
CA TYR A 2 -7.30 -10.21 -41.22
C TYR A 2 -8.77 -10.49 -40.89
N GLU A 3 -9.01 -11.38 -39.92
CA GLU A 3 -10.36 -11.73 -39.45
C GLU A 3 -10.95 -10.62 -38.58
N TYR A 4 -10.10 -9.98 -37.77
CA TYR A 4 -10.47 -8.89 -36.87
C TYR A 4 -9.64 -7.63 -37.15
N ASP A 5 -10.22 -6.48 -36.86
CA ASP A 5 -9.51 -5.19 -36.95
C ASP A 5 -8.57 -5.01 -35.75
N LEU A 6 -8.96 -5.50 -34.57
CA LEU A 6 -8.20 -5.37 -33.33
C LEU A 6 -8.32 -6.63 -32.44
N GLY A 7 -7.19 -7.17 -32.00
CA GLY A 7 -7.12 -8.19 -30.97
C GLY A 7 -6.64 -7.59 -29.66
N ILE A 8 -7.34 -7.84 -28.56
CA ILE A 8 -7.01 -7.32 -27.23
C ILE A 8 -6.54 -8.48 -26.36
N VAL A 9 -5.32 -8.39 -25.83
CA VAL A 9 -4.73 -9.38 -24.92
C VAL A 9 -4.67 -8.81 -23.52
N ILE A 10 -5.24 -9.53 -22.56
CA ILE A 10 -5.21 -9.18 -21.14
C ILE A 10 -4.59 -10.33 -20.35
N VAL A 11 -3.48 -10.08 -19.67
CA VAL A 11 -2.85 -11.05 -18.77
C VAL A 11 -3.36 -10.83 -17.34
N ASN A 12 -4.08 -11.82 -16.79
CA ASN A 12 -4.68 -11.73 -15.46
C ASN A 12 -3.90 -12.52 -14.40
N TYR A 13 -3.72 -11.94 -13.21
CA TYR A 13 -3.18 -12.62 -12.04
C TYR A 13 -3.71 -12.03 -10.73
N ASN A 14 -4.67 -12.71 -10.10
CA ASN A 14 -5.26 -12.34 -8.80
C ASN A 14 -5.81 -10.91 -8.69
N VAL A 15 -6.48 -10.43 -9.74
CA VAL A 15 -7.09 -9.09 -9.79
C VAL A 15 -8.53 -9.10 -10.33
N ARG A 16 -9.35 -10.06 -9.92
CA ARG A 16 -10.74 -10.31 -10.37
C ARG A 16 -11.57 -9.04 -10.56
N TYR A 17 -11.57 -8.15 -9.57
CA TYR A 17 -12.41 -6.96 -9.59
C TYR A 17 -11.95 -5.94 -10.62
N PHE A 18 -10.64 -5.69 -10.69
CA PHE A 18 -10.05 -4.84 -11.73
C PHE A 18 -10.29 -5.42 -13.12
N LEU A 19 -10.10 -6.73 -13.29
CA LEU A 19 -10.37 -7.42 -14.55
C LEU A 19 -11.83 -7.23 -14.99
N ALA A 20 -12.79 -7.39 -14.07
CA ALA A 20 -14.21 -7.17 -14.36
C ALA A 20 -14.45 -5.76 -14.88
N GLN A 21 -13.87 -4.75 -14.22
CA GLN A 21 -14.01 -3.35 -14.61
C GLN A 21 -13.36 -3.05 -15.96
N CYS A 22 -12.18 -3.62 -16.22
CA CYS A 22 -11.48 -3.52 -17.50
C CYS A 22 -12.34 -4.10 -18.64
N LEU A 23 -12.85 -5.32 -18.46
CA LEU A 23 -13.74 -5.98 -19.44
C LEU A 23 -15.05 -5.23 -19.63
N GLN A 24 -15.60 -4.64 -18.57
CA GLN A 24 -16.79 -3.79 -18.68
C GLN A 24 -16.51 -2.53 -19.51
N SER A 25 -15.35 -1.88 -19.34
CA SER A 25 -14.96 -0.73 -20.17
C SER A 25 -14.76 -1.09 -21.65
N ILE A 26 -14.25 -2.29 -21.94
CA ILE A 26 -14.17 -2.81 -23.32
C ILE A 26 -15.58 -3.06 -23.88
N LYS A 27 -16.48 -3.66 -23.09
CA LYS A 27 -17.87 -3.90 -23.49
C LYS A 27 -18.62 -2.61 -23.79
N ASN A 28 -18.34 -1.54 -23.04
CA ASN A 28 -18.93 -0.21 -23.23
C ASN A 28 -18.28 0.59 -24.38
N SER A 29 -17.23 0.08 -25.03
CA SER A 29 -16.52 0.80 -26.08
C SER A 29 -17.38 1.03 -27.33
N GLN A 30 -17.31 2.24 -27.88
CA GLN A 30 -17.92 2.66 -29.13
C GLN A 30 -17.08 2.16 -30.31
N LEU A 31 -17.36 0.95 -30.77
CA LEU A 31 -16.55 0.29 -31.80
C LEU A 31 -16.77 0.83 -33.23
N GLN A 32 -17.90 1.50 -33.51
CA GLN A 32 -18.23 2.04 -34.85
C GLN A 32 -18.01 1.04 -36.00
N GLY A 33 -18.38 -0.23 -35.78
CA GLY A 33 -18.23 -1.30 -36.76
C GLY A 33 -16.88 -2.04 -36.74
N LEU A 34 -15.94 -1.66 -35.86
CA LEU A 34 -14.70 -2.42 -35.66
C LEU A 34 -14.99 -3.82 -35.14
N ARG A 35 -14.43 -4.83 -35.83
CA ARG A 35 -14.48 -6.21 -35.36
C ARG A 35 -13.32 -6.43 -34.40
N ILE A 36 -13.64 -6.77 -33.16
CA ILE A 36 -12.63 -7.02 -32.13
C ILE A 36 -12.70 -8.45 -31.61
N GLU A 37 -11.56 -8.98 -31.20
CA GLU A 37 -11.46 -10.20 -30.39
C GLU A 37 -10.77 -9.89 -29.06
N VAL A 38 -11.23 -10.50 -27.98
CA VAL A 38 -10.68 -10.29 -26.63
C VAL A 38 -10.22 -11.62 -26.07
N TRP A 39 -8.95 -11.67 -25.66
CA TRP A 39 -8.33 -12.82 -25.02
C TRP A 39 -7.88 -12.46 -23.61
N VAL A 40 -8.25 -13.31 -22.65
CA VAL A 40 -7.72 -13.26 -21.29
C VAL A 40 -6.84 -14.48 -21.04
N VAL A 41 -5.61 -14.24 -20.61
CA VAL A 41 -4.67 -15.29 -20.20
C VAL A 41 -4.55 -15.26 -18.68
N ASP A 42 -5.18 -16.22 -18.01
CA ASP A 42 -5.13 -16.35 -16.55
C ASP A 42 -3.85 -17.09 -16.12
N ASN A 43 -2.99 -16.41 -15.37
CA ASN A 43 -1.69 -16.89 -14.92
C ASN A 43 -1.78 -17.63 -13.56
N ALA A 44 -2.74 -18.55 -13.44
CA ALA A 44 -3.02 -19.34 -12.23
C ALA A 44 -3.56 -18.50 -11.05
N SER A 45 -4.62 -17.73 -11.29
CA SER A 45 -5.29 -16.95 -10.25
C SER A 45 -6.11 -17.84 -9.29
N VAL A 46 -6.19 -17.43 -8.02
CA VAL A 46 -6.92 -18.13 -6.94
C VAL A 46 -8.02 -17.27 -6.32
N ASP A 47 -8.35 -16.14 -6.92
CA ASP A 47 -9.31 -15.13 -6.45
C ASP A 47 -10.72 -15.25 -7.08
N GLY A 48 -10.93 -16.32 -7.87
CA GLY A 48 -12.18 -16.56 -8.58
C GLY A 48 -12.31 -15.83 -9.92
N SER A 49 -11.24 -15.20 -10.44
CA SER A 49 -11.24 -14.56 -11.78
C SER A 49 -11.70 -15.51 -12.90
N VAL A 50 -11.24 -16.76 -12.89
CA VAL A 50 -11.64 -17.76 -13.90
C VAL A 50 -13.15 -18.03 -13.86
N VAL A 51 -13.70 -18.18 -12.65
CA VAL A 51 -15.15 -18.44 -12.47
C VAL A 51 -15.97 -17.26 -12.96
N LEU A 52 -15.51 -16.02 -12.72
CA LEU A 52 -16.13 -14.81 -13.25
C LEU A 52 -16.17 -14.84 -14.78
N LEU A 53 -15.03 -15.09 -15.43
CA LEU A 53 -14.91 -15.11 -16.88
C LEU A 53 -15.84 -16.14 -17.54
N GLU A 54 -15.89 -17.35 -17.00
CA GLU A 54 -16.73 -18.45 -17.53
C GLU A 54 -18.24 -18.18 -17.37
N LYS A 55 -18.63 -17.41 -16.34
CA LYS A 55 -20.04 -17.11 -16.06
C LYS A 55 -20.52 -15.87 -16.80
N GLU A 56 -19.79 -14.78 -16.73
CA GLU A 56 -20.26 -13.43 -17.10
C GLU A 56 -19.67 -12.93 -18.42
N TYR A 57 -18.48 -13.39 -18.81
CA TYR A 57 -17.75 -12.92 -20.00
C TYR A 57 -17.50 -14.04 -21.01
N ARG A 58 -18.56 -14.79 -21.37
CA ARG A 58 -18.46 -15.95 -22.29
C ARG A 58 -17.97 -15.63 -23.70
N SER A 59 -18.07 -14.37 -24.13
CA SER A 59 -17.54 -13.92 -25.43
C SER A 59 -16.02 -13.74 -25.43
N VAL A 60 -15.38 -13.70 -24.25
CA VAL A 60 -13.94 -13.59 -24.10
C VAL A 60 -13.30 -14.97 -24.24
N ARG A 61 -12.22 -15.05 -25.03
CA ARG A 61 -11.44 -16.27 -25.19
C ARG A 61 -10.48 -16.41 -24.02
N LEU A 62 -10.50 -17.55 -23.32
CA LEU A 62 -9.76 -17.76 -22.09
C LEU A 62 -8.65 -18.81 -22.25
N ILE A 63 -7.41 -18.45 -21.93
CA ILE A 63 -6.29 -19.37 -21.73
C ILE A 63 -6.02 -19.50 -20.23
N LYS A 64 -6.03 -20.73 -19.70
CA LYS A 64 -5.79 -21.01 -18.28
C LYS A 64 -4.42 -21.66 -18.10
N ASN A 65 -3.46 -20.92 -17.55
CA ASN A 65 -2.17 -21.48 -17.17
C ASN A 65 -2.24 -22.14 -15.78
N SER A 66 -1.55 -23.26 -15.62
CA SER A 66 -1.41 -23.96 -14.33
C SER A 66 -0.37 -23.33 -13.39
N ILE A 67 0.52 -22.50 -13.94
CA ILE A 67 1.53 -21.74 -13.22
C ILE A 67 1.59 -20.32 -13.78
N ASN A 68 2.07 -19.36 -12.99
CA ASN A 68 2.32 -18.02 -13.48
C ASN A 68 3.54 -18.02 -14.42
N LYS A 69 3.30 -17.84 -15.73
CA LYS A 69 4.35 -17.83 -16.77
C LYS A 69 5.01 -16.46 -16.98
N GLY A 70 4.58 -15.43 -16.27
CA GLY A 70 5.01 -14.06 -16.50
C GLY A 70 4.21 -13.34 -17.58
N PHE A 71 4.52 -12.07 -17.82
CA PHE A 71 3.78 -11.19 -18.73
C PHE A 71 4.10 -11.47 -20.20
N ALA A 72 5.38 -11.58 -20.58
CA ALA A 72 5.79 -11.79 -21.97
C ALA A 72 5.23 -13.10 -22.53
N ALA A 73 5.52 -14.23 -21.87
CA ALA A 73 5.07 -15.55 -22.30
C ALA A 73 3.55 -15.66 -22.35
N ALA A 74 2.83 -15.08 -21.37
CA ALA A 74 1.36 -15.10 -21.37
C ALA A 74 0.77 -14.29 -22.53
N ASN A 75 1.32 -13.10 -22.82
CA ASN A 75 0.88 -12.34 -23.98
C ASN A 75 1.13 -13.10 -25.28
N ASN A 76 2.33 -13.66 -25.46
CA ASN A 76 2.70 -14.41 -26.65
C ASN A 76 1.76 -15.59 -26.94
N GLN A 77 1.28 -16.29 -25.90
CA GLN A 77 0.30 -17.38 -26.04
C GLN A 77 -0.97 -16.91 -26.77
N ALA A 78 -1.52 -15.76 -26.37
CA ALA A 78 -2.72 -15.22 -27.03
C ALA A 78 -2.40 -14.64 -28.41
N ILE A 79 -1.32 -13.85 -28.55
CA ILE A 79 -0.94 -13.22 -29.82
C ILE A 79 -0.74 -14.27 -30.91
N SER A 80 -0.14 -15.42 -30.59
CA SER A 80 0.09 -16.50 -31.54
C SER A 80 -1.19 -17.13 -32.12
N LEU A 81 -2.34 -16.93 -31.47
CA LEU A 81 -3.65 -17.45 -31.87
C LEU A 81 -4.53 -16.38 -32.52
N MET A 82 -4.10 -15.12 -32.54
CA MET A 82 -4.87 -14.00 -33.06
C MET A 82 -4.65 -13.79 -34.55
N HIS A 83 -5.72 -13.41 -35.25
CA HIS A 83 -5.70 -13.05 -36.68
C HIS A 83 -6.20 -11.62 -36.89
N SER A 84 -5.65 -10.72 -36.07
CA SER A 84 -6.04 -9.32 -36.00
C SER A 84 -5.05 -8.39 -36.72
N LYS A 85 -5.53 -7.30 -37.32
CA LYS A 85 -4.68 -6.29 -37.99
C LYS A 85 -3.82 -5.48 -37.02
N TYR A 86 -4.36 -5.23 -35.84
CA TYR A 86 -3.68 -4.60 -34.71
C TYR A 86 -3.82 -5.47 -33.46
N ILE A 87 -2.84 -5.39 -32.57
CA ILE A 87 -2.83 -6.06 -31.27
C ILE A 87 -2.73 -5.00 -30.18
N LEU A 88 -3.63 -5.03 -29.20
CA LEU A 88 -3.55 -4.22 -28.00
C LEU A 88 -3.13 -5.10 -26.83
N LEU A 89 -1.97 -4.82 -26.25
CA LEU A 89 -1.60 -5.31 -24.93
C LEU A 89 -2.28 -4.39 -23.90
N LEU A 90 -3.13 -4.97 -23.06
CA LEU A 90 -3.89 -4.21 -22.06
C LEU A 90 -3.76 -4.86 -20.69
N ASN A 91 -3.42 -4.07 -19.69
CA ASN A 91 -3.39 -4.57 -18.33
C ASN A 91 -4.80 -4.78 -17.76
N PRO A 92 -5.00 -5.73 -16.84
CA PRO A 92 -6.30 -5.98 -16.23
C PRO A 92 -6.75 -4.87 -15.26
N ASP A 93 -5.85 -3.98 -14.83
CA ASP A 93 -6.12 -2.86 -13.91
C ASP A 93 -6.27 -1.51 -14.65
N THR A 94 -6.88 -1.55 -15.84
CA THR A 94 -7.17 -0.36 -16.65
C THR A 94 -8.65 -0.14 -16.90
N VAL A 95 -9.03 1.11 -17.14
CA VAL A 95 -10.39 1.51 -17.56
C VAL A 95 -10.27 2.45 -18.75
N LEU A 96 -10.96 2.10 -19.85
CA LEU A 96 -10.93 2.83 -21.12
C LEU A 96 -12.08 3.85 -21.21
N GLU A 97 -11.86 4.97 -21.91
CA GLU A 97 -12.97 5.79 -22.41
C GLU A 97 -13.70 5.03 -23.52
N GLU A 98 -14.98 5.33 -23.70
CA GLU A 98 -15.81 4.65 -24.69
C GLU A 98 -15.24 4.78 -26.11
N ASP A 99 -14.63 5.90 -26.46
CA ASP A 99 -14.08 6.15 -27.81
C ASP A 99 -12.59 5.81 -27.96
N THR A 100 -11.92 5.28 -26.91
CA THR A 100 -10.47 5.01 -26.90
C THR A 100 -10.04 4.09 -28.04
N LEU A 101 -10.67 2.91 -28.16
CA LEU A 101 -10.28 1.89 -29.12
C LEU A 101 -10.46 2.38 -30.57
N PHE A 102 -11.57 3.07 -30.84
CA PHE A 102 -11.87 3.62 -32.16
C PHE A 102 -10.90 4.72 -32.56
N LYS A 103 -10.63 5.69 -31.67
CA LYS A 103 -9.67 6.78 -31.94
C LYS A 103 -8.26 6.24 -32.21
N CYS A 104 -7.81 5.26 -31.42
CA CYS A 104 -6.50 4.63 -31.61
C CYS A 104 -6.41 3.93 -32.97
N HIS A 105 -7.44 3.16 -33.32
CA HIS A 105 -7.52 2.49 -34.63
C HIS A 105 -7.48 3.50 -35.78
N GLU A 106 -8.30 4.55 -35.73
CA GLU A 106 -8.38 5.57 -36.79
C GLU A 106 -7.07 6.34 -36.96
N TYR A 107 -6.40 6.67 -35.86
CA TYR A 107 -5.09 7.31 -35.91
C TYR A 107 -4.05 6.37 -36.56
N MET A 108 -3.95 5.12 -36.09
CA MET A 108 -3.01 4.13 -36.65
C MET A 108 -3.28 3.81 -38.13
N LYS A 109 -4.54 3.85 -38.56
CA LYS A 109 -4.92 3.70 -39.97
C LYS A 109 -4.46 4.88 -40.82
N LYS A 110 -4.56 6.11 -40.31
CA LYS A 110 -4.12 7.35 -41.00
C LYS A 110 -2.61 7.56 -40.94
N THR A 111 -1.89 6.84 -40.09
CA THR A 111 -0.43 6.95 -39.94
C THR A 111 0.27 5.62 -40.20
N PRO A 112 0.47 5.22 -41.48
CA PRO A 112 1.07 3.91 -41.83
C PRO A 112 2.48 3.68 -41.24
N GLY A 113 3.27 4.74 -41.05
CA GLY A 113 4.61 4.67 -40.44
C GLY A 113 4.62 4.49 -38.93
N ALA A 114 3.47 4.59 -38.25
CA ALA A 114 3.35 4.28 -36.84
C ALA A 114 3.26 2.76 -36.64
N GLY A 115 4.23 2.22 -35.89
CA GLY A 115 4.30 0.81 -35.55
C GLY A 115 3.60 0.48 -34.23
N ALA A 116 3.62 1.42 -33.28
CA ALA A 116 2.90 1.31 -32.01
C ALA A 116 2.36 2.66 -31.53
N LEU A 117 1.31 2.60 -30.72
CA LEU A 117 0.65 3.75 -30.11
C LEU A 117 0.32 3.44 -28.64
N GLY A 118 0.63 4.39 -27.77
CA GLY A 118 0.18 4.43 -26.37
C GLY A 118 -0.67 5.67 -26.13
N VAL A 119 -1.38 5.68 -25.02
CA VAL A 119 -2.35 6.74 -24.68
C VAL A 119 -1.97 7.47 -23.42
N ARG A 120 -2.63 8.60 -23.16
CA ARG A 120 -2.52 9.31 -21.88
C ARG A 120 -3.09 8.45 -20.76
N MET A 121 -2.30 8.19 -19.72
CA MET A 121 -2.77 7.45 -18.55
C MET A 121 -2.84 8.34 -17.31
N ILE A 122 -3.87 8.13 -16.50
CA ILE A 122 -4.00 8.67 -15.14
C ILE A 122 -4.04 7.53 -14.13
N ASP A 123 -3.61 7.78 -12.90
CA ASP A 123 -3.82 6.85 -11.79
C ASP A 123 -5.25 6.98 -11.22
N GLY A 124 -5.64 6.10 -10.30
CA GLY A 124 -6.94 6.17 -9.65
C GLY A 124 -7.13 7.39 -8.73
N THR A 125 -6.13 8.28 -8.62
CA THR A 125 -6.26 9.60 -7.97
C THR A 125 -6.45 10.73 -8.98
N GLY A 126 -6.62 10.40 -10.27
CA GLY A 126 -6.80 11.38 -11.34
C GLY A 126 -5.50 12.05 -11.81
N LYS A 127 -4.34 11.65 -11.29
CA LYS A 127 -3.07 12.30 -11.63
C LYS A 127 -2.40 11.59 -12.79
N PHE A 128 -1.86 12.38 -13.72
CA PHE A 128 -1.09 11.87 -14.86
C PHE A 128 0.03 10.91 -14.43
N LEU A 129 0.16 9.84 -15.21
CA LEU A 129 1.20 8.83 -15.11
C LEU A 129 2.31 9.13 -16.11
N PRO A 130 3.50 9.59 -15.65
CA PRO A 130 4.61 9.94 -16.54
C PRO A 130 5.08 8.76 -17.41
N GLU A 131 4.86 7.52 -16.97
CA GLU A 131 5.14 6.32 -17.77
C GLU A 131 4.34 6.21 -19.08
N SER A 132 3.33 7.06 -19.30
CA SER A 132 2.63 7.13 -20.59
C SER A 132 3.57 7.45 -21.76
N LYS A 133 4.73 8.05 -21.47
CA LYS A 133 5.78 8.36 -22.44
C LYS A 133 7.16 8.13 -21.84
N ARG A 134 8.01 7.37 -22.52
CA ARG A 134 9.36 7.10 -22.04
C ARG A 134 10.38 7.23 -23.15
N LYS A 135 11.61 7.49 -22.72
CA LYS A 135 12.83 7.36 -23.51
C LYS A 135 13.44 5.97 -23.33
N ILE A 136 14.18 5.49 -24.32
CA ILE A 136 15.05 4.32 -24.17
C ILE A 136 15.96 4.53 -22.93
N PRO A 137 16.00 3.57 -21.99
CA PRO A 137 16.79 3.72 -20.77
C PRO A 137 18.28 3.84 -21.07
N ASP A 138 18.88 4.99 -20.76
CA ASP A 138 20.33 5.17 -20.75
C ASP A 138 20.89 5.27 -19.32
N LEU A 139 22.22 5.31 -19.21
CA LEU A 139 22.94 5.41 -17.94
C LEU A 139 22.53 6.65 -17.12
N TRP A 140 22.42 7.79 -17.78
CA TRP A 140 22.17 9.07 -17.12
C TRP A 140 20.72 9.16 -16.62
N ASN A 141 19.77 8.78 -17.46
CA ASN A 141 18.36 8.71 -17.11
C ASN A 141 18.10 7.69 -16.00
N SER A 142 18.79 6.55 -16.01
CA SER A 142 18.74 5.57 -14.93
C SER A 142 19.32 6.13 -13.63
N PHE A 143 20.43 6.87 -13.70
CA PHE A 143 21.01 7.58 -12.56
C PHE A 143 20.04 8.62 -11.99
N CYS A 144 19.51 9.52 -12.82
CA CYS A 144 18.56 10.54 -12.38
C CYS A 144 17.31 9.93 -11.73
N LYS A 145 16.83 8.80 -12.23
CA LYS A 145 15.68 8.10 -11.65
C LYS A 145 16.00 7.41 -10.33
N LEU A 146 17.18 6.80 -10.20
CA LEU A 146 17.62 6.11 -8.99
C LEU A 146 17.88 7.08 -7.82
N PHE A 147 18.39 8.27 -8.12
CA PHE A 147 18.73 9.32 -7.14
C PHE A 147 17.64 10.41 -7.00
N TYR A 148 16.43 10.18 -7.51
CA TYR A 148 15.29 11.11 -7.42
C TYR A 148 15.48 12.49 -8.09
N LEU A 149 16.55 12.68 -8.88
CA LEU A 149 16.77 13.93 -9.62
C LEU A 149 15.65 14.19 -10.62
N SER A 150 15.08 13.13 -11.23
CA SER A 150 13.90 13.26 -12.10
C SER A 150 12.68 13.79 -11.38
N ASP A 151 12.54 13.48 -10.09
CA ASP A 151 11.38 13.87 -9.29
C ASP A 151 11.58 15.29 -8.71
N MET A 152 12.83 15.69 -8.46
CA MET A 152 13.19 17.06 -8.07
C MET A 152 13.11 18.06 -9.23
N PHE A 153 13.47 17.63 -10.45
CA PHE A 153 13.50 18.47 -11.64
C PHE A 153 12.62 17.90 -12.78
N PRO A 154 11.30 17.76 -12.57
CA PRO A 154 10.43 16.97 -13.45
C PRO A 154 10.25 17.52 -14.86
N LYS A 155 10.49 18.82 -15.08
CA LYS A 155 10.40 19.48 -16.40
C LYS A 155 11.76 19.66 -17.09
N SER A 156 12.84 19.22 -16.48
CA SER A 156 14.18 19.35 -17.06
C SER A 156 14.42 18.29 -18.13
N MET A 157 14.87 18.70 -19.31
CA MET A 157 15.32 17.78 -20.36
C MET A 157 16.51 16.92 -19.92
N TRP A 158 17.35 17.46 -19.04
CA TRP A 158 18.54 16.78 -18.53
C TRP A 158 18.23 15.80 -17.40
N PHE A 159 17.33 16.13 -16.48
CA PHE A 159 17.07 15.31 -15.29
C PHE A 159 15.83 14.42 -15.38
N SER A 160 14.90 14.74 -16.28
CA SER A 160 13.62 14.04 -16.47
C SER A 160 13.49 13.40 -17.86
N GLY A 161 14.62 13.06 -18.48
CA GLY A 161 14.66 12.48 -19.83
C GLY A 161 13.92 11.13 -19.90
N TYR A 162 14.05 10.28 -18.89
CA TYR A 162 13.43 8.94 -18.89
C TYR A 162 11.91 8.95 -19.12
N ASN A 163 11.19 9.87 -18.47
CA ASN A 163 9.74 10.02 -18.60
C ASN A 163 9.35 11.20 -19.51
N LEU A 164 10.32 11.76 -20.24
CA LEU A 164 10.12 12.90 -21.14
C LEU A 164 9.32 14.04 -20.49
N GLY A 165 9.62 14.36 -19.22
CA GLY A 165 8.77 15.25 -18.41
C GLY A 165 8.77 16.72 -18.86
N TYR A 166 9.65 17.08 -19.80
CA TYR A 166 9.67 18.36 -20.50
C TYR A 166 8.67 18.43 -21.66
N MET A 167 8.21 17.29 -22.19
CA MET A 167 7.22 17.28 -23.27
C MET A 167 5.81 17.59 -22.70
N PRO A 168 4.95 18.28 -23.45
CA PRO A 168 3.56 18.51 -23.06
C PRO A 168 2.78 17.21 -22.86
N GLU A 169 1.83 17.21 -21.92
CA GLU A 169 0.99 16.05 -21.60
C GLU A 169 -0.14 15.84 -22.62
N ASN A 170 -0.65 16.94 -23.19
CA ASN A 170 -1.85 16.94 -24.03
C ASN A 170 -1.54 17.12 -25.53
N GLU A 171 -0.30 16.84 -25.94
CA GLU A 171 0.10 16.90 -27.34
C GLU A 171 0.53 15.52 -27.84
N ILE A 172 0.21 15.23 -29.10
CA ILE A 172 0.68 14.02 -29.77
C ILE A 172 2.20 14.14 -29.92
N ASN A 173 2.93 13.13 -29.45
CA ASN A 173 4.39 13.14 -29.49
C ASN A 173 4.91 11.80 -30.03
N GLU A 174 6.00 11.87 -30.80
CA GLU A 174 6.81 10.69 -31.08
C GLU A 174 7.68 10.40 -29.86
N VAL A 175 7.66 9.16 -29.39
CA VAL A 175 8.39 8.69 -28.20
C VAL A 175 9.17 7.43 -28.57
N GLU A 176 10.00 6.93 -27.65
CA GLU A 176 10.86 5.77 -27.94
C GLU A 176 10.35 4.51 -27.23
N VAL A 177 9.65 4.67 -26.10
CA VAL A 177 9.18 3.56 -25.26
C VAL A 177 7.76 3.82 -24.77
N LEU A 178 6.89 2.82 -24.94
CA LEU A 178 5.55 2.79 -24.34
C LEU A 178 5.53 1.92 -23.08
N CYS A 179 4.50 2.10 -22.26
CA CYS A 179 4.25 1.24 -21.12
C CYS A 179 3.35 0.07 -21.53
N GLY A 180 3.71 -1.15 -21.11
CA GLY A 180 2.92 -2.38 -21.36
C GLY A 180 1.47 -2.37 -20.85
N ALA A 181 1.06 -1.36 -20.08
CA ALA A 181 -0.31 -1.19 -19.62
C ALA A 181 -1.30 -0.89 -20.75
N PHE A 182 -0.85 -0.21 -21.80
CA PHE A 182 -1.61 0.02 -23.03
C PHE A 182 -0.61 0.18 -24.19
N MET A 183 -0.46 -0.87 -25.00
CA MET A 183 0.36 -0.84 -26.21
C MET A 183 -0.44 -1.33 -27.41
N PHE A 184 -0.86 -0.40 -28.27
CA PHE A 184 -1.58 -0.67 -29.50
C PHE A 184 -0.59 -0.82 -30.67
N ILE A 185 -0.37 -2.03 -31.14
CA ILE A 185 0.73 -2.41 -32.03
C ILE A 185 0.17 -2.91 -33.36
N ARG A 186 0.83 -2.57 -34.47
CA ARG A 186 0.49 -3.11 -35.80
C ARG A 186 1.02 -4.54 -35.93
N SER A 187 0.19 -5.50 -36.31
CA SER A 187 0.60 -6.91 -36.39
C SER A 187 1.76 -7.14 -37.35
N SER A 188 1.76 -6.45 -38.50
CA SER A 188 2.88 -6.52 -39.46
C SER A 188 4.22 -6.05 -38.90
N VAL A 189 4.22 -5.25 -37.81
CA VAL A 189 5.43 -4.87 -37.11
C VAL A 189 5.91 -5.99 -36.21
N LEU A 190 4.99 -6.67 -35.50
CA LEU A 190 5.32 -7.86 -34.70
C LEU A 190 5.90 -8.99 -35.58
N ASP A 191 5.37 -9.18 -36.79
CA ASP A 191 5.90 -10.15 -37.75
C ASP A 191 7.37 -9.85 -38.13
N LYS A 192 7.75 -8.57 -38.15
CA LYS A 192 9.11 -8.13 -38.52
C LYS A 192 10.08 -8.11 -37.36
N VAL A 193 9.65 -7.66 -36.17
CA VAL A 193 10.54 -7.46 -35.02
C VAL A 193 10.52 -8.61 -34.03
N GLY A 194 9.55 -9.52 -34.14
CA GLY A 194 9.27 -10.60 -33.19
C GLY A 194 8.34 -10.18 -32.05
N LEU A 195 7.80 -11.16 -31.33
CA LEU A 195 6.90 -10.96 -30.19
C LEU A 195 7.64 -10.45 -28.94
N LEU A 196 7.01 -10.51 -27.75
CA LEU A 196 7.68 -10.15 -26.50
C LEU A 196 8.77 -11.19 -26.18
N ASP A 197 9.91 -10.75 -25.66
CA ASP A 197 11.01 -11.65 -25.29
C ASP A 197 10.67 -12.35 -23.96
N GLU A 198 10.52 -13.68 -24.00
CA GLU A 198 10.10 -14.49 -22.85
C GLU A 198 11.19 -14.64 -21.77
N SER A 199 12.43 -14.18 -22.02
CA SER A 199 13.43 -14.05 -20.97
C SER A 199 13.01 -13.02 -19.91
N PHE A 200 12.15 -12.07 -20.27
CA PHE A 200 11.52 -11.13 -19.34
C PHE A 200 10.27 -11.76 -18.73
N PHE A 201 10.41 -12.27 -17.49
CA PHE A 201 9.25 -12.73 -16.73
C PHE A 201 8.23 -11.60 -16.50
N MET A 202 8.70 -10.40 -16.13
CA MET A 202 7.88 -9.21 -15.90
C MET A 202 8.80 -7.98 -15.80
N TYR A 203 8.32 -6.84 -16.27
CA TYR A 203 9.07 -5.60 -16.45
C TYR A 203 10.12 -5.68 -17.56
N GLY A 204 10.29 -4.60 -18.31
CA GLY A 204 11.34 -4.48 -19.32
C GLY A 204 10.98 -5.14 -20.66
N GLU A 205 10.00 -6.04 -20.72
CA GLU A 205 9.51 -6.58 -21.99
C GLU A 205 8.87 -5.52 -22.89
N ASP A 206 8.17 -4.54 -22.29
CA ASP A 206 7.59 -3.38 -22.97
C ASP A 206 8.69 -2.45 -23.52
N ILE A 207 9.75 -2.25 -22.74
CA ILE A 207 10.95 -1.50 -23.15
C ILE A 207 11.69 -2.21 -24.29
N ASP A 208 11.91 -3.53 -24.17
CA ASP A 208 12.57 -4.34 -25.19
C ASP A 208 11.81 -4.30 -26.52
N LEU A 209 10.50 -4.56 -26.49
CA LEU A 209 9.68 -4.54 -27.68
C LEU A 209 9.66 -3.14 -28.31
N SER A 210 9.47 -2.09 -27.51
CA SER A 210 9.50 -0.71 -28.02
C SER A 210 10.85 -0.38 -28.67
N HIS A 211 11.97 -0.77 -28.04
CA HIS A 211 13.30 -0.54 -28.59
C HIS A 211 13.51 -1.27 -29.92
N ARG A 212 13.02 -2.52 -30.05
CA ARG A 212 13.07 -3.25 -31.32
C ARG A 212 12.20 -2.62 -32.41
N ILE A 213 11.01 -2.13 -32.06
CA ILE A 213 10.12 -1.40 -32.99
C ILE A 213 10.81 -0.12 -33.47
N TYR A 214 11.40 0.64 -32.56
CA TYR A 214 12.14 1.87 -32.84
C TYR A 214 13.33 1.60 -33.78
N ASN A 215 14.16 0.61 -33.46
CA ASN A 215 15.33 0.24 -34.29
C ASN A 215 14.95 -0.31 -35.66
N ALA A 216 13.75 -0.85 -35.83
CA ALA A 216 13.23 -1.28 -37.13
C ALA A 216 12.72 -0.13 -38.01
N GLY A 217 12.82 1.12 -37.54
CA GLY A 217 12.49 2.35 -38.26
C GLY A 217 11.01 2.76 -38.17
N TYR A 218 10.22 2.17 -37.26
CA TYR A 218 8.83 2.54 -37.07
C TYR A 218 8.69 3.64 -36.01
N LYS A 219 7.72 4.52 -36.21
CA LYS A 219 7.36 5.53 -35.22
C LYS A 219 6.57 4.91 -34.08
N ILE A 220 6.83 5.38 -32.86
CA ILE A 220 6.08 5.03 -31.66
C ILE A 220 5.41 6.29 -31.15
N ILE A 221 4.09 6.26 -31.01
CA ILE A 221 3.28 7.45 -30.81
C ILE A 221 2.68 7.47 -29.42
N TYR A 222 2.84 8.60 -28.73
CA TYR A 222 2.05 8.98 -27.57
C TYR A 222 0.83 9.79 -28.04
N PHE A 223 -0.38 9.30 -27.75
CA PHE A 223 -1.63 9.83 -28.26
C PHE A 223 -2.59 10.26 -27.12
N PRO A 224 -2.64 11.57 -26.77
CA PRO A 224 -3.41 12.05 -25.62
C PRO A 224 -4.86 12.49 -25.93
N GLU A 225 -5.33 12.30 -27.16
CA GLU A 225 -6.73 12.59 -27.57
C GLU A 225 -7.78 11.66 -26.92
N THR A 226 -7.30 10.65 -26.20
CA THR A 226 -8.07 9.78 -25.31
C THR A 226 -7.22 9.45 -24.09
N SER A 227 -7.87 9.19 -22.97
CA SER A 227 -7.20 8.81 -21.73
C SER A 227 -7.69 7.47 -21.20
N ILE A 228 -6.89 6.84 -20.35
CA ILE A 228 -7.30 5.65 -19.59
C ILE A 228 -6.96 5.84 -18.11
N VAL A 229 -7.70 5.17 -17.22
CA VAL A 229 -7.22 4.95 -15.85
C VAL A 229 -6.32 3.72 -15.86
N HIS A 230 -5.20 3.77 -15.17
CA HIS A 230 -4.37 2.61 -14.84
C HIS A 230 -4.10 2.62 -13.33
N PHE A 231 -4.70 1.69 -12.60
CA PHE A 231 -4.71 1.68 -11.13
C PHE A 231 -3.36 1.29 -10.50
N LYS A 232 -2.36 0.90 -11.30
CA LYS A 232 -0.92 0.80 -10.99
C LYS A 232 -0.56 0.12 -9.65
N GLY A 233 -0.05 -1.10 -9.75
CA GLY A 233 0.59 -1.82 -8.62
C GLY A 233 -0.33 -2.78 -7.88
N GLU A 234 -1.49 -3.05 -8.47
CA GLU A 234 -2.51 -3.95 -7.93
C GLU A 234 -2.05 -5.42 -7.99
N SER A 235 -1.48 -5.81 -9.12
CA SER A 235 -0.93 -7.16 -9.34
C SER A 235 0.46 -7.37 -8.74
N THR A 236 1.15 -6.33 -8.23
CA THR A 236 2.50 -6.48 -7.67
C THR A 236 2.79 -5.59 -6.45
N LYS A 237 3.21 -6.23 -5.34
CA LYS A 237 3.65 -5.56 -4.12
C LYS A 237 4.96 -4.77 -4.34
N LYS A 238 4.84 -3.49 -4.73
CA LYS A 238 5.96 -2.55 -4.83
C LYS A 238 6.74 -2.53 -3.50
N GLY A 239 8.07 -2.63 -3.60
CA GLY A 239 8.96 -2.56 -2.44
C GLY A 239 9.22 -3.88 -1.70
N SER A 240 8.66 -5.01 -2.18
CA SER A 240 9.13 -6.34 -1.80
C SER A 240 10.53 -6.62 -2.40
N ILE A 241 11.32 -7.46 -1.72
CA ILE A 241 12.64 -7.89 -2.24
C ILE A 241 12.47 -8.60 -3.60
N ASN A 242 11.39 -9.36 -3.77
CA ASN A 242 11.09 -10.01 -5.05
C ASN A 242 10.82 -8.99 -6.16
N TYR A 243 10.03 -7.94 -5.91
CA TYR A 243 9.81 -6.87 -6.90
C TYR A 243 11.13 -6.24 -7.35
N ILE A 244 11.97 -5.86 -6.38
CA ILE A 244 13.32 -5.31 -6.62
C ILE A 244 14.11 -6.28 -7.50
N ARG A 245 14.18 -7.56 -7.11
CA ARG A 245 14.94 -8.57 -7.86
C ARG A 245 14.43 -8.78 -9.28
N THR A 246 13.11 -8.86 -9.48
CA THR A 246 12.51 -9.06 -10.81
C THR A 246 12.74 -7.84 -11.70
N PHE A 247 12.42 -6.63 -11.22
CA PHE A 247 12.60 -5.40 -11.99
C PHE A 247 14.07 -5.16 -12.37
N TYR A 248 15.00 -5.35 -11.43
CA TYR A 248 16.42 -5.16 -11.72
C TYR A 248 17.01 -6.30 -12.54
N GLY A 249 16.52 -7.54 -12.35
CA GLY A 249 16.85 -8.66 -13.22
C GLY A 249 16.48 -8.37 -14.67
N ALA A 250 15.27 -7.86 -14.91
CA ALA A 250 14.83 -7.42 -16.22
C ALA A 250 15.73 -6.31 -16.81
N MET A 251 16.11 -5.29 -16.03
CA MET A 251 16.99 -4.25 -16.54
C MET A 251 18.39 -4.77 -16.91
N ILE A 252 18.91 -5.78 -16.18
CA ILE A 252 20.17 -6.43 -16.54
C ILE A 252 20.03 -7.21 -17.86
N ILE A 253 18.94 -7.95 -18.05
CA ILE A 253 18.64 -8.65 -19.31
C ILE A 253 18.59 -7.64 -20.46
N TYR A 254 17.85 -6.55 -20.29
CA TYR A 254 17.74 -5.47 -21.27
C TYR A 254 19.10 -4.87 -21.64
N VAL A 255 19.91 -4.51 -20.64
CA VAL A 255 21.23 -3.91 -20.84
C VAL A 255 22.15 -4.86 -21.60
N ASN A 256 22.21 -6.13 -21.21
CA ASN A 256 23.05 -7.13 -21.88
C ASN A 256 22.60 -7.40 -23.32
N LYS A 257 21.31 -7.24 -23.62
CA LYS A 257 20.76 -7.48 -24.95
C LYS A 257 21.01 -6.32 -25.93
N HIS A 258 20.95 -5.09 -25.44
CA HIS A 258 20.93 -3.88 -26.30
C HIS A 258 22.21 -3.04 -26.28
N TYR A 259 23.12 -3.29 -25.35
CA TYR A 259 24.38 -2.54 -25.22
C TYR A 259 25.59 -3.45 -25.50
N SER A 260 26.68 -2.86 -26.02
CA SER A 260 27.93 -3.58 -26.25
C SER A 260 28.54 -4.10 -24.96
N ASP A 261 29.29 -5.21 -25.00
CA ASP A 261 29.78 -5.91 -23.80
C ASP A 261 30.48 -5.00 -22.78
N GLY A 262 31.30 -4.05 -23.25
CA GLY A 262 31.99 -3.08 -22.39
C GLY A 262 31.04 -2.10 -21.70
N SER A 263 30.08 -1.54 -22.45
CA SER A 263 29.09 -0.60 -21.92
C SER A 263 28.03 -1.29 -21.06
N ALA A 264 27.61 -2.50 -21.44
CA ALA A 264 26.70 -3.35 -20.69
C ALA A 264 27.29 -3.75 -19.32
N THR A 265 28.59 -4.07 -19.27
CA THR A 265 29.28 -4.40 -18.01
C THR A 265 29.32 -3.20 -17.06
N LEU A 266 29.66 -2.01 -17.57
CA LEU A 266 29.69 -0.78 -16.76
C LEU A 266 28.29 -0.43 -16.24
N PHE A 267 27.28 -0.49 -17.11
CA PHE A 267 25.90 -0.19 -16.75
C PHE A 267 25.35 -1.20 -15.75
N THR A 268 25.62 -2.49 -15.93
CA THR A 268 25.24 -3.54 -14.97
C THR A 268 25.89 -3.33 -13.60
N LYS A 269 27.19 -3.00 -13.54
CA LYS A 269 27.89 -2.70 -12.29
C LYS A 269 27.27 -1.47 -11.59
N PHE A 270 27.00 -0.41 -12.36
CA PHE A 270 26.35 0.79 -11.85
C PHE A 270 24.97 0.49 -11.28
N LEU A 271 24.11 -0.22 -12.02
CA LEU A 271 22.78 -0.62 -11.56
C LEU A 271 22.89 -1.41 -10.26
N LYS A 272 23.72 -2.47 -10.21
CA LYS A 272 23.92 -3.28 -9.00
C LYS A 272 24.34 -2.45 -7.79
N LEU A 273 25.28 -1.52 -7.97
CA LEU A 273 25.71 -0.63 -6.89
C LEU A 273 24.58 0.28 -6.42
N ALA A 274 23.89 0.96 -7.34
CA ALA A 274 22.81 1.88 -7.00
C ALA A 274 21.64 1.16 -6.28
N ILE A 275 21.32 -0.06 -6.71
CA ILE A 275 20.31 -0.92 -6.10
C ILE A 275 20.70 -1.28 -4.67
N ASN A 276 21.93 -1.77 -4.48
CA ASN A 276 22.41 -2.19 -3.16
C ASN A 276 22.43 -1.00 -2.19
N THR A 277 22.90 0.16 -2.65
CA THR A 277 22.87 1.40 -1.87
C THR A 277 21.43 1.79 -1.50
N ARG A 278 20.49 1.76 -2.46
CA ARG A 278 19.08 2.06 -2.20
C ARG A 278 18.41 1.05 -1.27
N ALA A 279 18.67 -0.25 -1.44
CA ALA A 279 18.15 -1.31 -0.58
C ALA A 279 18.65 -1.11 0.85
N SER A 280 19.93 -0.77 1.02
CA SER A 280 20.55 -0.48 2.31
C SER A 280 19.95 0.76 2.95
N LEU A 281 19.84 1.87 2.23
CA LEU A 281 19.20 3.11 2.71
C LEU A 281 17.72 2.90 3.04
N SER A 282 17.00 2.10 2.24
CA SER A 282 15.59 1.76 2.52
C SER A 282 15.46 0.88 3.76
N ALA A 283 16.34 -0.10 3.95
CA ALA A 283 16.35 -0.95 5.14
C ALA A 283 16.68 -0.12 6.39
N ILE A 284 17.72 0.71 6.33
CA ILE A 284 18.12 1.63 7.40
C ILE A 284 16.97 2.59 7.72
N SER A 285 16.36 3.21 6.73
CA SER A 285 15.25 4.15 6.96
C SER A 285 13.99 3.45 7.49
N LYS A 286 13.65 2.22 7.06
CA LYS A 286 12.55 1.45 7.65
C LYS A 286 12.79 1.11 9.12
N ILE A 287 14.04 0.88 9.51
CA ILE A 287 14.42 0.63 10.90
C ILE A 287 14.40 1.93 11.70
N LEU A 288 14.98 3.01 11.19
CA LEU A 288 15.17 4.25 11.95
C LEU A 288 13.94 5.16 11.98
N LYS A 289 13.21 5.29 10.87
CA LYS A 289 12.10 6.24 10.71
C LYS A 289 10.98 6.07 11.77
N PRO A 290 10.57 4.84 12.16
CA PRO A 290 9.57 4.66 13.21
C PRO A 290 10.01 5.20 14.58
N TYR A 291 11.31 5.13 14.88
CA TYR A 291 11.89 5.52 16.18
C TYR A 291 12.54 6.89 16.16
N LEU A 292 12.63 7.57 15.00
CA LEU A 292 13.32 8.85 14.89
C LEU A 292 12.76 9.90 15.86
N ARG A 293 11.42 10.01 15.96
CA ARG A 293 10.77 10.93 16.92
C ARG A 293 11.07 10.56 18.37
N LEU A 294 11.09 9.27 18.68
CA LEU A 294 11.41 8.76 20.01
C LEU A 294 12.83 9.23 20.42
N TRP A 295 13.81 9.08 19.53
CA TRP A 295 15.18 9.50 19.79
C TRP A 295 15.38 11.02 19.83
N ILE A 296 14.62 11.78 19.01
CA ILE A 296 14.60 13.24 19.07
C ILE A 296 14.08 13.71 20.44
N ASP A 297 12.94 13.19 20.89
CA ASP A 297 12.37 13.53 22.20
C ASP A 297 13.33 13.15 23.34
N PHE A 298 13.91 11.95 23.27
CA PHE A 298 14.93 11.52 24.23
C PHE A 298 16.10 12.50 24.30
N GLY A 299 16.66 12.88 23.14
CA GLY A 299 17.76 13.84 23.07
C GLY A 299 17.38 15.18 23.71
N ILE A 300 16.24 15.75 23.31
CA ILE A 300 15.77 17.04 23.84
C ILE A 300 15.58 16.96 25.36
N ILE A 301 14.84 15.97 25.86
CA ILE A 301 14.57 15.81 27.30
C ILE A 301 15.88 15.62 28.07
N TYR A 302 16.77 14.73 27.60
CA TYR A 302 18.04 14.45 28.27
C TYR A 302 18.93 15.70 28.34
N PHE A 303 19.13 16.41 27.23
CA PHE A 303 19.94 17.64 27.23
C PHE A 303 19.31 18.75 28.08
N SER A 304 17.97 18.88 28.07
CA SER A 304 17.27 19.80 28.97
C SER A 304 17.51 19.48 30.45
N LEU A 305 17.49 18.19 30.83
CA LEU A 305 17.80 17.77 32.20
C LEU A 305 19.27 18.01 32.57
N LEU A 306 20.22 17.84 31.64
CA LEU A 306 21.63 18.17 31.89
C LEU A 306 21.84 19.67 32.15
N ILE A 307 21.19 20.53 31.37
CA ILE A 307 21.22 21.98 31.58
C ILE A 307 20.56 22.33 32.92
N LEU A 308 19.41 21.73 33.21
CA LEU A 308 18.70 21.94 34.47
C LEU A 308 19.53 21.51 35.67
N LYS A 309 20.27 20.39 35.57
CA LYS A 309 21.17 19.90 36.62
C LYS A 309 22.16 20.99 37.05
N VAL A 310 22.85 21.61 36.10
CA VAL A 310 23.87 22.64 36.38
C VAL A 310 23.22 23.90 36.97
N LYS A 311 22.12 24.38 36.36
CA LYS A 311 21.42 25.57 36.83
C LYS A 311 20.81 25.39 38.22
N TRP A 312 20.20 24.24 38.48
CA TRP A 312 19.61 23.91 39.77
C TRP A 312 20.68 23.72 40.86
N ALA A 313 21.82 23.11 40.50
CA ALA A 313 22.96 22.97 41.40
C ALA A 313 23.47 24.33 41.90
N LYS A 314 23.69 25.27 40.98
CA LYS A 314 24.06 26.65 41.31
C LYS A 314 23.02 27.36 42.17
N TYR A 315 21.75 27.26 41.80
CA TYR A 315 20.67 28.02 42.45
C TYR A 315 20.35 27.52 43.87
N TYR A 316 20.25 26.20 44.05
CA TYR A 316 19.80 25.61 45.32
C TYR A 316 20.95 25.24 46.26
N PHE A 317 22.07 24.78 45.72
CA PHE A 317 23.22 24.32 46.51
C PHE A 317 24.40 25.31 46.49
N GLY A 318 24.32 26.38 45.69
CA GLY A 318 25.40 27.37 45.56
C GLY A 318 26.65 26.89 44.81
N ASP A 319 26.67 25.63 44.35
CA ASP A 319 27.81 25.00 43.69
C ASP A 319 27.36 24.32 42.39
N GLU A 320 27.95 24.74 41.27
CA GLU A 320 27.71 24.14 39.95
C GLU A 320 28.21 22.68 39.86
N ASN A 321 29.19 22.32 40.70
CA ASN A 321 29.81 21.00 40.76
C ASN A 321 29.23 20.11 41.85
N TYR A 322 28.13 20.51 42.50
CA TYR A 322 27.47 19.73 43.55
C TYR A 322 27.24 18.24 43.17
N TYR A 323 26.96 17.99 41.89
CA TYR A 323 26.68 16.65 41.35
C TYR A 323 27.88 15.98 40.63
N ALA A 324 29.08 16.57 40.66
CA ALA A 324 30.23 16.13 39.86
C ALA A 324 30.75 14.73 40.21
N ASN A 325 30.71 14.35 41.50
CA ASN A 325 31.22 13.07 42.00
C ASN A 325 30.20 11.93 41.96
N THR A 326 29.05 12.15 41.33
CA THR A 326 27.92 11.21 41.28
C THR A 326 27.54 10.86 39.84
N ASN A 327 27.14 9.61 39.61
CA ASN A 327 26.69 9.11 38.31
C ASN A 327 25.29 9.64 37.91
N ILE A 328 24.98 10.89 38.22
CA ILE A 328 23.67 11.50 38.00
C ILE A 328 23.35 11.65 36.52
N ASN A 329 24.34 11.81 35.65
CA ASN A 329 24.10 11.81 34.20
C ASN A 329 23.46 10.50 33.73
N LEU A 330 23.90 9.36 34.28
CA LEU A 330 23.29 8.05 34.00
C LEU A 330 21.84 8.02 34.50
N ILE A 331 21.57 8.56 35.68
CA ILE A 331 20.22 8.59 36.27
C ILE A 331 19.28 9.48 35.46
N LEU A 332 19.73 10.65 35.02
CA LEU A 332 18.96 11.54 34.15
C LEU A 332 18.71 10.91 32.77
N SER A 333 19.66 10.11 32.26
CA SER A 333 19.43 9.34 31.02
C SER A 333 18.34 8.29 31.21
N ILE A 334 18.29 7.63 32.38
CA ILE A 334 17.23 6.68 32.74
C ILE A 334 15.89 7.39 32.87
N TYR A 335 15.84 8.59 33.48
CA TYR A 335 14.60 9.38 33.57
C TYR A 335 14.04 9.72 32.18
N ALA A 336 14.88 10.24 31.29
CA ALA A 336 14.50 10.56 29.92
C ALA A 336 14.03 9.30 29.17
N LEU A 337 14.75 8.17 29.31
CA LEU A 337 14.37 6.90 28.70
C LEU A 337 13.01 6.39 29.24
N LEU A 338 12.75 6.48 30.54
CA LEU A 338 11.49 6.02 31.13
C LEU A 338 10.29 6.84 30.65
N TRP A 339 10.40 8.17 30.59
CA TRP A 339 9.34 9.01 30.04
C TRP A 339 9.09 8.71 28.57
N VAL A 340 10.16 8.71 27.75
CA VAL A 340 10.04 8.47 26.31
C VAL A 340 9.51 7.05 26.00
N PHE A 341 9.96 6.04 26.75
CA PHE A 341 9.45 4.67 26.63
C PHE A 341 7.97 4.59 27.00
N SER A 342 7.54 5.29 28.05
CA SER A 342 6.14 5.30 28.47
C SER A 342 5.24 6.03 27.48
N ILE A 343 5.68 7.18 26.96
CA ILE A 343 5.03 7.94 25.88
C ILE A 343 4.93 7.09 24.60
N TRP A 344 5.96 6.30 24.29
CA TRP A 344 5.92 5.33 23.21
C TRP A 344 4.91 4.23 23.49
N LEU A 345 4.89 3.66 24.70
CA LEU A 345 4.00 2.56 25.03
C LEU A 345 2.52 2.94 24.96
N THR A 346 2.14 4.13 25.43
CA THR A 346 0.76 4.64 25.35
C THR A 346 0.34 5.02 23.93
N GLY A 347 1.30 5.13 23.01
CA GLY A 347 1.05 5.34 21.59
C GLY A 347 1.00 6.81 21.16
N HIS A 348 1.66 7.72 21.88
CA HIS A 348 1.84 9.13 21.44
C HIS A 348 2.49 9.26 20.07
N TYR A 349 3.48 8.41 19.80
CA TYR A 349 4.15 8.37 18.50
C TYR A 349 3.31 7.67 17.43
N ASP A 350 2.11 7.18 17.71
CA ASP A 350 1.27 6.56 16.69
C ASP A 350 0.66 7.61 15.77
N LYS A 351 0.23 7.18 14.58
CA LYS A 351 -0.32 8.08 13.55
C LYS A 351 -1.50 8.91 14.07
N ASN A 352 -2.43 8.30 14.80
CA ASN A 352 -3.66 8.94 15.29
C ASN A 352 -3.66 9.13 16.81
N ALA A 353 -2.51 9.51 17.38
CA ALA A 353 -2.41 9.73 18.82
C ALA A 353 -3.18 10.99 19.25
N SER A 354 -4.04 10.83 20.27
CA SER A 354 -4.69 11.95 20.95
C SER A 354 -3.77 12.54 22.02
N PHE A 355 -4.01 13.80 22.39
CA PHE A 355 -3.29 14.47 23.48
C PHE A 355 -3.40 13.71 24.81
N TYR A 356 -4.52 13.02 25.03
CA TYR A 356 -4.71 12.15 26.19
C TYR A 356 -3.66 11.03 26.28
N LYS A 357 -3.17 10.50 25.14
CA LYS A 357 -2.09 9.49 25.12
C LYS A 357 -0.75 10.06 25.59
N THR A 358 -0.50 11.35 25.33
CA THR A 358 0.67 12.07 25.83
C THR A 358 0.61 12.21 27.35
N LEU A 359 -0.52 12.69 27.87
CA LEU A 359 -0.72 12.86 29.31
C LEU A 359 -0.62 11.52 30.06
N THR A 360 -1.30 10.49 29.57
CA THR A 360 -1.23 9.15 30.17
C THR A 360 0.18 8.57 30.11
N GLY A 361 0.92 8.77 29.01
CA GLY A 361 2.31 8.33 28.86
C GLY A 361 3.25 8.99 29.87
N ILE A 362 3.13 10.29 30.05
CA ILE A 362 3.94 11.05 31.02
C ILE A 362 3.56 10.67 32.45
N PHE A 363 2.27 10.55 32.75
CA PHE A 363 1.79 10.14 34.07
C PHE A 363 2.33 8.76 34.44
N THR A 364 2.16 7.77 33.56
CA THR A 364 2.65 6.40 33.77
C THR A 364 4.17 6.35 33.88
N GLY A 365 4.90 7.08 33.03
CA GLY A 365 6.36 7.17 33.10
C GLY A 365 6.85 7.80 34.40
N THR A 366 6.14 8.81 34.89
CA THR A 366 6.43 9.47 36.18
C THR A 366 6.18 8.52 37.35
N VAL A 367 5.09 7.77 37.35
CA VAL A 367 4.82 6.76 38.39
C VAL A 367 5.94 5.72 38.43
N LEU A 368 6.34 5.18 37.27
CA LEU A 368 7.45 4.22 37.17
C LEU A 368 8.78 4.82 37.65
N LEU A 369 9.05 6.07 37.29
CA LEU A 369 10.23 6.80 37.72
C LEU A 369 10.23 7.00 39.24
N LEU A 370 9.11 7.38 39.84
CA LEU A 370 8.99 7.55 41.30
C LEU A 370 9.19 6.24 42.07
N ILE A 371 8.69 5.11 41.53
CA ILE A 371 8.96 3.78 42.09
C ILE A 371 10.48 3.50 42.06
N GLY A 372 11.13 3.70 40.91
CA GLY A 372 12.58 3.53 40.79
C GLY A 372 13.36 4.46 41.71
N TYR A 373 12.96 5.74 41.79
CA TYR A 373 13.56 6.76 42.64
C TYR A 373 13.48 6.40 44.13
N ALA A 374 12.35 5.85 44.59
CA ALA A 374 12.18 5.41 45.96
C ALA A 374 13.13 4.26 46.34
N LEU A 375 13.50 3.42 45.36
CA LEU A 375 14.43 2.29 45.55
C LEU A 375 15.91 2.67 45.41
N LEU A 376 16.23 3.87 44.91
CA LEU A 376 17.63 4.31 44.77
C LEU A 376 18.28 4.60 46.13
N PRO A 377 19.57 4.28 46.31
CA PRO A 377 20.37 4.75 47.44
C PRO A 377 20.42 6.28 47.52
N GLU A 378 20.56 6.84 48.72
CA GLU A 378 20.47 8.29 48.96
C GLU A 378 21.50 9.11 48.17
N ASN A 379 22.74 8.61 48.05
CA ASN A 379 23.81 9.23 47.25
C ASN A 379 23.54 9.24 45.73
N MET A 380 22.57 8.47 45.25
CA MET A 380 22.15 8.44 43.85
C MET A 380 20.86 9.25 43.62
N ARG A 381 20.19 9.73 44.66
CA ARG A 381 18.94 10.47 44.51
C ARG A 381 19.21 11.91 44.08
N THR A 382 18.65 12.28 42.93
CA THR A 382 18.59 13.69 42.51
C THR A 382 17.57 14.47 43.34
N SER A 383 17.67 15.80 43.35
CA SER A 383 16.59 16.66 43.84
C SER A 383 15.25 16.30 43.16
N ARG A 384 14.17 16.23 43.95
CA ARG A 384 12.80 15.97 43.44
C ARG A 384 12.34 17.03 42.45
N ALA A 385 12.90 18.24 42.52
CA ALA A 385 12.64 19.31 41.55
C ALA A 385 13.02 18.89 40.11
N MET A 386 14.06 18.06 39.95
CA MET A 386 14.45 17.53 38.63
C MET A 386 13.34 16.69 38.00
N ILE A 387 12.60 15.92 38.82
CA ILE A 387 11.48 15.10 38.36
C ILE A 387 10.32 16.00 37.97
N ILE A 388 9.94 16.95 38.83
CA ILE A 388 8.80 17.87 38.60
C ILE A 388 9.01 18.70 37.33
N ILE A 389 10.18 19.33 37.18
CA ILE A 389 10.49 20.14 36.00
C ILE A 389 10.63 19.25 34.76
N GLY A 390 11.18 18.04 34.92
CA GLY A 390 11.28 17.05 33.85
C GLY A 390 9.92 16.60 33.28
N ILE A 391 8.86 16.55 34.10
CA ILE A 391 7.48 16.33 33.63
C ILE A 391 7.07 17.45 32.64
N GLY A 392 7.31 18.70 33.02
CA GLY A 392 7.00 19.87 32.19
C GLY A 392 7.77 19.85 30.87
N VAL A 393 9.08 19.61 30.93
CA VAL A 393 9.94 19.46 29.73
C VAL A 393 9.42 18.35 28.83
N SER A 394 9.13 17.17 29.39
CA SER A 394 8.65 16.01 28.62
C SER A 394 7.32 16.30 27.94
N LEU A 395 6.39 16.99 28.61
CA LEU A 395 5.09 17.38 28.04
C LEU A 395 5.26 18.39 26.90
N SER A 396 6.07 19.43 27.11
CA SER A 396 6.34 20.44 26.10
C SER A 396 7.03 19.85 24.87
N THR A 397 8.07 19.04 25.08
CA THR A 397 8.81 18.38 23.98
C THR A 397 7.89 17.46 23.19
N ALA A 398 7.18 16.53 23.84
CA ALA A 398 6.32 15.57 23.14
C ALA A 398 5.20 16.27 22.36
N THR A 399 4.66 17.38 22.89
CA THR A 399 3.63 18.18 22.21
C THR A 399 4.22 18.93 21.01
N PHE A 400 5.36 19.58 21.19
CA PHE A 400 6.01 20.35 20.13
C PHE A 400 6.48 19.47 18.96
N THR A 401 7.14 18.35 19.24
CA THR A 401 7.58 17.42 18.17
C THR A 401 6.40 16.77 17.45
N ARG A 402 5.27 16.59 18.12
CA ARG A 402 4.00 16.17 17.50
C ARG A 402 3.44 17.24 16.56
N LEU A 403 3.44 18.52 16.95
CA LEU A 403 2.98 19.62 16.09
C LEU A 403 3.83 19.74 14.82
N ILE A 404 5.16 19.65 14.96
CA ILE A 404 6.08 19.63 13.80
C ILE A 404 5.79 18.42 12.91
N TYR A 405 5.66 17.23 13.50
CA TYR A 405 5.37 16.01 12.73
C TYR A 405 4.06 16.12 11.96
N ASN A 406 3.00 16.63 12.60
CA ASN A 406 1.72 16.83 11.96
C ASN A 406 1.81 17.88 10.85
N GLY A 407 2.51 19.00 11.07
CA GLY A 407 2.72 20.04 10.05
C GLY A 407 3.49 19.55 8.83
N LEU A 408 4.55 18.76 9.03
CA LEU A 408 5.34 18.19 7.94
C LEU A 408 4.61 17.08 7.16
N ASN A 409 3.78 16.28 7.85
CA ASN A 409 3.07 15.15 7.24
C ASN A 409 1.63 15.45 6.83
N HIS A 410 1.14 16.67 7.06
CA HIS A 410 -0.25 17.04 6.74
C HIS A 410 -0.58 16.87 5.24
N LYS A 411 0.44 16.84 4.38
CA LYS A 411 0.27 16.65 2.94
C LYS A 411 0.12 15.20 2.46
N TYR A 412 0.31 14.19 3.30
CA TYR A 412 0.57 12.83 2.77
C TYR A 412 -0.27 11.67 3.29
N ASP A 413 -1.10 11.81 4.33
CA ASP A 413 -1.52 10.56 4.99
C ASP A 413 -2.80 10.61 5.85
N GLN A 414 -3.85 11.32 5.45
CA GLN A 414 -5.17 11.11 6.06
C GLN A 414 -5.86 9.89 5.46
N ALA A 415 -5.61 8.73 6.09
CA ALA A 415 -6.59 7.64 6.15
C ALA A 415 -7.71 8.04 7.13
N ASP A 416 -8.28 9.22 6.94
CA ASP A 416 -9.49 9.64 7.66
C ASP A 416 -10.64 8.83 7.09
N ILE A 417 -11.36 8.16 7.99
CA ILE A 417 -12.71 7.64 7.74
C ILE A 417 -13.45 8.76 7.00
N PRO A 418 -14.00 8.50 5.79
CA PRO A 418 -14.60 9.55 5.01
C PRO A 418 -15.64 10.28 5.85
N LYS A 419 -15.42 11.57 6.10
CA LYS A 419 -16.39 12.40 6.83
C LYS A 419 -17.55 12.74 5.90
N ASN A 420 -17.22 13.15 4.68
CA ASN A 420 -18.20 13.47 3.64
C ASN A 420 -17.87 12.72 2.34
N ILE A 421 -18.87 12.03 1.80
CA ILE A 421 -18.81 11.20 0.58
C ILE A 421 -19.79 11.75 -0.44
N ALA A 422 -19.34 11.97 -1.66
CA ALA A 422 -20.21 12.23 -2.79
C ALA A 422 -20.49 10.92 -3.55
N VAL A 423 -21.78 10.60 -3.77
CA VAL A 423 -22.21 9.47 -4.61
C VAL A 423 -22.82 10.05 -5.87
N VAL A 424 -22.16 9.82 -7.00
CA VAL A 424 -22.60 10.27 -8.33
C VAL A 424 -23.20 9.07 -9.06
N ALA A 425 -24.53 8.99 -9.05
CA ALA A 425 -25.28 7.85 -9.58
C ALA A 425 -26.74 8.24 -9.82
N SER A 426 -27.46 7.47 -10.64
CA SER A 426 -28.91 7.58 -10.74
C SER A 426 -29.56 7.22 -9.39
N LYS A 427 -30.80 7.63 -9.17
CA LYS A 427 -31.49 7.44 -7.87
C LYS A 427 -31.47 5.98 -7.38
N LEU A 428 -31.71 5.03 -8.28
CA LEU A 428 -31.72 3.60 -7.97
C LEU A 428 -30.33 3.13 -7.50
N ASN A 429 -29.30 3.44 -8.27
CA ASN A 429 -27.93 2.98 -8.01
C ASN A 429 -27.27 3.74 -6.86
N ALA A 430 -27.63 5.01 -6.66
CA ALA A 430 -27.26 5.79 -5.50
C ALA A 430 -27.71 5.10 -4.20
N LEU A 431 -28.94 4.58 -4.15
CA LEU A 431 -29.45 3.84 -2.99
C LEU A 431 -28.71 2.51 -2.80
N LYS A 432 -28.43 1.75 -3.87
CA LYS A 432 -27.63 0.52 -3.79
C LYS A 432 -26.23 0.79 -3.24
N LEU A 433 -25.55 1.80 -3.77
CA LEU A 433 -24.21 2.21 -3.30
C LEU A 433 -24.26 2.69 -1.84
N TYR A 434 -25.31 3.43 -1.46
CA TYR A 434 -25.52 3.85 -0.08
C TYR A 434 -25.67 2.64 0.86
N GLU A 435 -26.44 1.63 0.47
CA GLU A 435 -26.61 0.40 1.24
C GLU A 435 -25.29 -0.36 1.45
N LEU A 436 -24.38 -0.30 0.48
CA LEU A 436 -23.04 -0.88 0.62
C LEU A 436 -22.14 -0.12 1.61
N ILE A 437 -22.25 1.22 1.65
CA ILE A 437 -21.37 2.06 2.49
C ILE A 437 -21.93 2.38 3.87
N LYS A 438 -23.25 2.29 4.08
CA LYS A 438 -23.89 2.70 5.35
C LYS A 438 -23.33 1.95 6.58
N ASN A 439 -22.95 0.69 6.42
CA ASN A 439 -22.41 -0.13 7.52
C ASN A 439 -20.95 0.21 7.86
N VAL A 440 -20.28 1.00 7.01
CA VAL A 440 -18.87 1.36 7.14
C VAL A 440 -18.71 2.80 7.63
N ILE A 441 -19.68 3.66 7.34
CA ILE A 441 -19.67 5.08 7.71
C ILE A 441 -20.16 5.23 9.15
N THR A 442 -19.39 5.94 9.98
CA THR A 442 -19.75 6.23 11.38
C THR A 442 -20.72 7.40 11.54
N ASP A 443 -20.86 8.25 10.52
CA ASP A 443 -21.76 9.40 10.49
C ASP A 443 -22.55 9.47 9.17
N HIS A 444 -23.82 9.07 9.22
CA HIS A 444 -24.67 9.00 8.02
C HIS A 444 -25.03 10.37 7.42
N HIS A 445 -24.78 11.49 8.14
CA HIS A 445 -25.09 12.83 7.65
C HIS A 445 -24.10 13.34 6.59
N GLY A 446 -22.98 12.63 6.37
CA GLY A 446 -21.94 13.02 5.41
C GLY A 446 -22.11 12.49 3.99
N VAL A 447 -23.20 11.79 3.64
CA VAL A 447 -23.38 11.27 2.28
C VAL A 447 -24.21 12.23 1.43
N HIS A 448 -23.63 12.66 0.31
CA HIS A 448 -24.23 13.61 -0.62
C HIS A 448 -24.49 12.94 -1.97
N PHE A 449 -25.75 12.86 -2.38
CA PHE A 449 -26.12 12.32 -3.69
C PHE A 449 -26.09 13.42 -4.75
N ILE A 450 -25.41 13.13 -5.86
CA ILE A 450 -25.17 14.05 -6.97
C ILE A 450 -25.80 13.47 -8.23
N ASN A 451 -26.63 14.27 -8.91
CA ASN A 451 -27.29 13.84 -10.14
C ASN A 451 -26.27 13.78 -11.29
N PRO A 452 -26.11 12.63 -11.96
CA PRO A 452 -25.31 12.54 -13.19
C PRO A 452 -25.97 13.27 -14.37
N GLU A 453 -27.31 13.33 -14.43
CA GLU A 453 -28.03 13.97 -15.52
C GLU A 453 -28.27 15.47 -15.25
N SER A 454 -27.97 16.32 -16.25
CA SER A 454 -28.06 17.78 -16.13
C SER A 454 -29.49 18.34 -16.23
N LEU A 455 -30.46 17.52 -16.66
CA LEU A 455 -31.72 18.00 -17.25
C LEU A 455 -32.95 17.96 -16.32
N VAL A 456 -32.99 17.16 -15.25
CA VAL A 456 -34.19 17.04 -14.40
C VAL A 456 -33.88 17.40 -12.94
N SER A 457 -34.64 18.35 -12.38
CA SER A 457 -34.60 18.68 -10.95
C SER A 457 -35.41 17.64 -10.15
N ASP A 458 -34.74 16.64 -9.58
CA ASP A 458 -35.33 15.71 -8.59
C ASP A 458 -34.90 16.18 -7.17
N PRO A 459 -35.84 16.35 -6.21
CA PRO A 459 -35.54 16.72 -4.83
C PRO A 459 -34.64 15.71 -4.08
N PHE A 460 -34.46 14.50 -4.60
CA PHE A 460 -33.50 13.51 -4.09
C PHE A 460 -32.04 13.96 -4.27
N PHE A 461 -31.74 14.73 -5.32
CA PHE A 461 -30.39 15.20 -5.59
C PHE A 461 -30.18 16.59 -5.02
N SER A 462 -29.21 16.70 -4.12
CA SER A 462 -28.81 18.00 -3.56
C SER A 462 -28.09 18.88 -4.58
N ASN A 463 -27.46 18.28 -5.61
CA ASN A 463 -26.51 18.96 -6.49
C ASN A 463 -26.32 18.27 -7.87
N LYS A 464 -25.68 18.97 -8.83
CA LYS A 464 -25.37 18.49 -10.21
C LYS A 464 -23.87 18.24 -10.44
N LEU A 465 -23.53 17.28 -11.32
CA LEU A 465 -22.15 16.92 -11.69
C LEU A 465 -21.33 18.11 -12.24
N THR A 466 -21.94 19.06 -12.96
CA THR A 466 -21.25 20.24 -13.51
C THR A 466 -20.60 21.12 -12.45
N ASN A 467 -21.07 21.04 -11.19
CA ASN A 467 -20.57 21.83 -10.07
C ASN A 467 -19.73 21.00 -9.09
N LEU A 468 -19.33 19.77 -9.45
CA LEU A 468 -18.68 18.84 -8.53
C LEU A 468 -17.45 19.42 -7.84
N GLU A 469 -16.62 20.20 -8.54
CA GLU A 469 -15.45 20.86 -7.91
C GLU A 469 -15.83 21.88 -6.84
N SER A 470 -16.90 22.65 -7.05
CA SER A 470 -17.41 23.62 -6.07
C SER A 470 -18.07 22.93 -4.88
N ILE A 471 -18.77 21.83 -5.14
CA ILE A 471 -19.40 20.99 -4.11
C ILE A 471 -18.33 20.34 -3.23
N ILE A 472 -17.27 19.81 -3.84
CA ILE A 472 -16.14 19.22 -3.13
C ILE A 472 -15.53 20.21 -2.14
N SER A 473 -15.32 21.46 -2.57
CA SER A 473 -14.70 22.48 -1.71
C SER A 473 -15.65 23.00 -0.63
N THR A 474 -16.93 23.18 -0.96
CA THR A 474 -17.93 23.75 -0.04
C THR A 474 -18.33 22.75 1.04
N LEU A 475 -18.49 21.48 0.66
CA LEU A 475 -18.90 20.40 1.57
C LEU A 475 -17.71 19.61 2.13
N ASN A 476 -16.46 19.99 1.85
CA ASN A 476 -15.25 19.26 2.26
C ASN A 476 -15.34 17.75 1.96
N ILE A 477 -15.76 17.40 0.73
CA ILE A 477 -15.88 16.01 0.29
C ILE A 477 -14.50 15.34 0.29
N THR A 478 -14.43 14.13 0.83
CA THR A 478 -13.19 13.34 0.93
C THR A 478 -13.14 12.18 -0.06
N ASP A 479 -14.29 11.58 -0.38
CA ASP A 479 -14.43 10.47 -1.32
C ASP A 479 -15.53 10.79 -2.33
N VAL A 480 -15.29 10.45 -3.59
CA VAL A 480 -16.27 10.50 -4.68
C VAL A 480 -16.43 9.10 -5.25
N ILE A 481 -17.66 8.60 -5.24
CA ILE A 481 -18.03 7.28 -5.74
C ILE A 481 -18.88 7.48 -7.00
N TYR A 482 -18.39 7.02 -8.14
CA TYR A 482 -19.12 7.01 -9.40
C TYR A 482 -19.79 5.66 -9.62
N SER A 483 -21.01 5.69 -10.14
CA SER A 483 -21.65 4.52 -10.74
C SER A 483 -21.24 4.42 -12.21
N SER A 484 -20.55 3.35 -12.60
CA SER A 484 -20.16 3.12 -14.00
C SER A 484 -21.34 2.76 -14.92
N ASP A 485 -22.51 2.47 -14.35
CA ASP A 485 -23.72 2.17 -15.11
C ASP A 485 -24.51 3.44 -15.46
N ASP A 486 -24.33 4.50 -14.69
CA ASP A 486 -25.06 5.76 -14.86
C ASP A 486 -24.22 6.85 -15.53
N ILE A 487 -22.89 6.71 -15.53
CA ILE A 487 -21.95 7.72 -15.99
C ILE A 487 -20.94 7.07 -16.93
N SER A 488 -20.69 7.71 -18.07
CA SER A 488 -19.67 7.27 -19.00
C SER A 488 -18.27 7.28 -18.37
N PHE A 489 -17.44 6.29 -18.68
CA PHE A 489 -16.04 6.27 -18.26
C PHE A 489 -15.29 7.50 -18.75
N LYS A 490 -15.66 8.05 -19.91
CA LYS A 490 -15.14 9.35 -20.40
C LYS A 490 -15.42 10.50 -19.45
N GLU A 491 -16.63 10.62 -18.93
CA GLU A 491 -16.96 11.66 -17.95
C GLU A 491 -16.26 11.42 -16.61
N ILE A 492 -16.20 10.16 -16.16
CA ILE A 492 -15.48 9.77 -14.94
C ILE A 492 -14.00 10.17 -15.04
N ILE A 493 -13.30 9.76 -16.12
CA ILE A 493 -11.88 10.03 -16.35
C ILE A 493 -11.60 11.54 -16.45
N ARG A 494 -12.49 12.28 -17.13
CA ARG A 494 -12.40 13.74 -17.23
C ARG A 494 -12.56 14.40 -15.85
N SER A 495 -13.55 13.96 -15.07
CA SER A 495 -13.81 14.46 -13.72
C SER A 495 -12.64 14.16 -12.77
N MET A 496 -12.12 12.93 -12.81
CA MET A 496 -10.93 12.53 -12.06
C MET A 496 -9.72 13.40 -12.42
N SER A 497 -9.49 13.63 -13.71
CA SER A 497 -8.37 14.46 -14.19
C SER A 497 -8.47 15.93 -13.75
N SER A 498 -9.67 16.51 -13.72
CA SER A 498 -9.87 17.92 -13.35
C SER A 498 -9.76 18.14 -11.84
N ILE A 499 -10.37 17.25 -11.05
CA ILE A 499 -10.33 17.29 -9.59
C ILE A 499 -8.92 16.92 -9.09
N GLY A 500 -8.29 15.90 -9.70
CA GLY A 500 -6.99 15.38 -9.29
C GLY A 500 -6.98 14.84 -7.87
N SER A 501 -5.82 14.88 -7.21
CA SER A 501 -5.61 14.24 -5.89
C SER A 501 -6.24 14.99 -4.71
N ARG A 502 -7.26 15.83 -4.93
CA ARG A 502 -8.00 16.56 -3.89
C ARG A 502 -8.93 15.62 -3.10
N VAL A 503 -9.44 14.58 -3.76
CA VAL A 503 -10.37 13.59 -3.19
C VAL A 503 -9.93 12.18 -3.58
N ARG A 504 -10.53 11.17 -2.96
CA ARG A 504 -10.38 9.76 -3.35
C ARG A 504 -11.49 9.36 -4.31
N PHE A 505 -11.14 8.79 -5.45
CA PHE A 505 -12.12 8.29 -6.42
C PHE A 505 -12.34 6.80 -6.26
N LYS A 506 -13.60 6.40 -6.40
CA LYS A 506 -14.04 5.02 -6.47
C LYS A 506 -15.05 4.89 -7.59
N ILE A 507 -15.05 3.75 -8.24
CA ILE A 507 -16.02 3.41 -9.28
C ILE A 507 -16.67 2.09 -8.86
N GLY A 508 -18.00 2.07 -8.82
CA GLY A 508 -18.82 0.89 -8.54
C GLY A 508 -19.78 0.62 -9.71
N GLY A 509 -20.11 -0.65 -9.93
CA GLY A 509 -21.11 -1.08 -10.92
C GLY A 509 -22.06 -2.14 -10.36
N ASP A 510 -23.16 -2.39 -11.07
CA ASP A 510 -24.35 -3.12 -10.60
C ASP A 510 -24.08 -4.57 -10.16
N ASP A 511 -23.13 -5.25 -10.83
CA ASP A 511 -22.81 -6.67 -10.59
C ASP A 511 -21.67 -6.90 -9.60
N SER A 512 -20.96 -5.83 -9.22
CA SER A 512 -19.82 -5.93 -8.31
C SER A 512 -20.24 -5.49 -6.90
N LEU A 513 -20.29 -6.44 -5.97
CA LEU A 513 -20.33 -6.18 -4.51
C LEU A 513 -19.11 -5.37 -4.00
N SER A 514 -18.31 -4.78 -4.90
CA SER A 514 -17.02 -4.16 -4.65
C SER A 514 -16.94 -2.82 -5.36
N MET A 515 -16.62 -1.77 -4.61
CA MET A 515 -16.16 -0.51 -5.18
C MET A 515 -14.65 -0.57 -5.38
N ILE A 516 -14.18 -0.10 -6.54
CA ILE A 516 -12.77 -0.15 -6.91
C ILE A 516 -12.23 1.27 -6.98
N GLY A 517 -11.12 1.51 -6.29
CA GLY A 517 -10.40 2.78 -6.34
C GLY A 517 -9.02 2.68 -5.69
N SER A 518 -8.10 3.56 -6.08
CA SER A 518 -6.77 3.64 -5.47
C SER A 518 -6.65 4.92 -4.64
N THR A 519 -6.40 4.81 -3.34
CA THR A 519 -6.20 5.99 -2.47
C THR A 519 -4.78 6.56 -2.56
N HIS A 520 -3.81 5.76 -3.03
CA HIS A 520 -2.41 6.16 -3.22
C HIS A 520 -1.72 5.35 -4.34
N ARG A 521 -0.75 5.98 -5.03
CA ARG A 521 0.08 5.37 -6.09
C ARG A 521 0.86 4.10 -5.72
N ASP A 522 1.04 3.84 -4.42
CA ASP A 522 1.88 2.77 -3.87
C ASP A 522 1.13 1.83 -2.92
N LYS A 523 -0.20 1.94 -2.81
CA LYS A 523 -1.04 1.00 -2.06
C LYS A 523 -1.94 0.25 -3.03
N GLN A 524 -2.06 -1.06 -2.84
CA GLN A 524 -3.10 -1.85 -3.50
C GLN A 524 -4.45 -1.21 -3.18
N GLY A 525 -5.26 -1.05 -4.22
CA GLY A 525 -6.61 -0.53 -4.23
C GLY A 525 -7.32 -0.94 -2.98
N GLU A 526 -7.87 0.06 -2.30
CA GLU A 526 -8.84 -0.20 -1.26
C GLU A 526 -10.09 -0.66 -1.98
N LEU A 527 -10.14 -1.95 -2.29
CA LEU A 527 -11.41 -2.64 -2.27
C LEU A 527 -12.00 -2.26 -0.92
N TYR A 528 -13.21 -1.69 -0.92
CA TYR A 528 -14.08 -1.86 0.23
C TYR A 528 -14.46 -3.35 0.30
N ASN A 529 -13.46 -4.22 0.48
CA ASN A 529 -13.64 -5.32 1.38
C ASN A 529 -13.94 -4.65 2.71
N PHE A 530 -15.03 -5.07 3.34
CA PHE A 530 -15.39 -4.72 4.70
C PHE A 530 -14.30 -5.22 5.67
N ASP A 531 -13.07 -4.70 5.54
CA ASP A 531 -11.95 -4.92 6.44
C ASP A 531 -12.26 -4.13 7.71
N LEU A 532 -13.12 -4.76 8.51
CA LEU A 532 -13.47 -4.38 9.86
C LEU A 532 -12.16 -4.05 10.61
N PRO A 533 -12.01 -2.83 11.18
CA PRO A 533 -10.77 -2.47 11.86
C PRO A 533 -10.54 -3.38 13.06
N TYR A 534 -9.60 -4.31 12.93
CA TYR A 534 -9.22 -5.20 14.02
C TYR A 534 -8.43 -4.41 15.09
N ASN A 535 -8.95 -4.33 16.32
CA ASN A 535 -8.27 -3.64 17.42
C ASN A 535 -6.88 -4.24 17.72
N LEU A 536 -6.70 -5.54 17.48
CA LEU A 536 -5.41 -6.23 17.57
C LEU A 536 -4.32 -5.58 16.69
N MET A 537 -4.69 -4.99 15.55
CA MET A 537 -3.74 -4.35 14.62
C MET A 537 -3.35 -2.94 15.01
N GLN A 538 -3.96 -2.36 16.05
CA GLN A 538 -3.49 -1.08 16.57
C GLN A 538 -2.05 -1.22 17.11
N ALA A 539 -1.17 -0.30 16.74
CA ALA A 539 0.26 -0.36 17.10
C ALA A 539 0.48 -0.44 18.62
N GLN A 540 -0.35 0.27 19.41
CA GLN A 540 -0.41 0.15 20.87
C GLN A 540 -0.65 -1.29 21.32
N ASN A 541 -1.67 -1.95 20.78
CA ASN A 541 -2.04 -3.31 21.15
C ASN A 541 -1.00 -4.35 20.75
N LEU A 542 -0.34 -4.18 19.59
CA LEU A 542 0.78 -5.03 19.19
C LEU A 542 1.98 -4.89 20.15
N ARG A 543 2.28 -3.67 20.62
CA ARG A 543 3.31 -3.44 21.64
C ARG A 543 2.95 -4.08 22.97
N PHE A 544 1.72 -3.90 23.43
CA PHE A 544 1.27 -4.57 24.66
C PHE A 544 1.27 -6.08 24.53
N LYS A 545 0.85 -6.64 23.39
CA LYS A 545 0.95 -8.08 23.12
C LYS A 545 2.38 -8.56 23.27
N ARG A 546 3.32 -7.82 22.69
CA ARG A 546 4.75 -8.12 22.78
C ARG A 546 5.31 -7.99 24.21
N LEU A 547 4.86 -7.00 24.97
CA LEU A 547 5.25 -6.84 26.37
C LEU A 547 4.68 -7.93 27.26
N THR A 548 3.43 -8.35 27.03
CA THR A 548 2.83 -9.51 27.70
C THR A 548 3.66 -10.77 27.42
N ASP A 549 4.07 -10.97 26.17
CA ASP A 549 4.95 -12.07 25.77
C ASP A 549 6.30 -12.04 26.50
N ILE A 550 6.95 -10.87 26.58
CA ILE A 550 8.24 -10.72 27.28
C ILE A 550 8.05 -10.91 28.79
N PHE A 551 7.04 -10.28 29.39
CA PHE A 551 6.74 -10.33 30.82
C PHE A 551 6.57 -11.77 31.31
N PHE A 552 5.67 -12.53 30.67
CA PHE A 552 5.46 -13.92 31.05
C PHE A 552 6.69 -14.80 30.75
N SER A 553 7.44 -14.52 29.69
CA SER A 553 8.66 -15.29 29.40
C SER A 553 9.77 -15.03 30.44
N SER A 554 9.96 -13.77 30.84
CA SER A 554 10.93 -13.37 31.87
C SER A 554 10.59 -13.93 33.25
N ILE A 555 9.32 -14.22 33.53
CA ILE A 555 8.88 -14.93 34.74
C ILE A 555 9.03 -16.44 34.55
N PHE A 556 8.56 -17.00 33.44
CA PHE A 556 8.52 -18.46 33.29
C PHE A 556 9.91 -19.10 33.10
N ILE A 557 10.90 -18.38 32.56
CA ILE A 557 12.25 -18.93 32.35
C ILE A 557 12.98 -19.20 33.68
N PRO A 558 13.15 -18.22 34.60
CA PRO A 558 13.81 -18.47 35.88
C PRO A 558 13.04 -19.46 36.77
N PHE A 559 11.70 -19.42 36.71
CA PHE A 559 10.84 -20.29 37.52
C PHE A 559 10.51 -21.61 36.81
N PHE A 560 11.16 -21.93 35.68
CA PHE A 560 10.86 -23.14 34.92
C PHE A 560 10.99 -24.44 35.73
N PRO A 561 12.01 -24.64 36.60
CA PRO A 561 12.10 -25.84 37.44
C PRO A 561 10.89 -26.03 38.36
N VAL A 562 10.37 -24.93 38.91
CA VAL A 562 9.18 -24.94 39.77
C VAL A 562 7.92 -25.20 38.94
N LEU A 563 7.79 -24.55 37.79
CA LEU A 563 6.66 -24.74 36.86
C LEU A 563 6.64 -26.15 36.23
N TYR A 564 7.80 -26.79 36.08
CA TYR A 564 7.93 -28.18 35.67
C TYR A 564 7.24 -29.10 36.68
N ILE A 565 7.49 -28.89 37.98
CA ILE A 565 6.96 -29.70 39.08
C ILE A 565 5.47 -29.42 39.31
N ILE A 566 5.09 -28.15 39.43
CA ILE A 566 3.73 -27.75 39.84
C ILE A 566 2.74 -27.77 38.66
N CYS A 567 3.17 -27.30 37.49
CA CYS A 567 2.30 -27.11 36.33
C CYS A 567 2.52 -28.17 35.24
N GLY A 568 3.46 -29.11 35.43
CA GLY A 568 3.77 -30.16 34.45
C GLY A 568 4.43 -29.65 33.17
N PHE A 569 5.10 -28.48 33.21
CA PHE A 569 5.75 -27.92 32.01
C PHE A 569 6.81 -28.89 31.49
N ARG A 570 6.81 -29.22 30.20
CA ARG A 570 7.83 -30.10 29.59
C ARG A 570 8.90 -29.32 28.84
N LEU A 571 10.07 -29.92 28.60
CA LEU A 571 11.18 -29.31 27.86
C LEU A 571 10.80 -28.65 26.51
N PRO A 572 9.88 -29.20 25.69
CA PRO A 572 9.45 -28.53 24.45
C PRO A 572 8.76 -27.17 24.68
N ILE A 573 8.14 -26.97 25.84
CA ILE A 573 7.51 -25.70 26.22
C ILE A 573 8.57 -24.67 26.60
N PHE A 574 9.69 -25.08 27.20
CA PHE A 574 10.82 -24.17 27.43
C PHE A 574 11.30 -23.52 26.13
N LYS A 575 11.46 -24.33 25.06
CA LYS A 575 11.78 -23.82 23.72
C LYS A 575 10.73 -22.84 23.22
N ASN A 576 9.44 -23.11 23.44
CA ASN A 576 8.37 -22.20 23.06
C ASN A 576 8.40 -20.88 23.84
N ILE A 577 8.63 -20.94 25.16
CA ILE A 577 8.76 -19.75 26.02
C ILE A 577 9.96 -18.92 25.58
N PHE A 578 11.11 -19.56 25.31
CA PHE A 578 12.29 -18.86 24.79
C PHE A 578 12.03 -18.27 23.39
N GLN A 579 11.38 -19.01 22.49
CA GLN A 579 10.95 -18.52 21.18
C GLN A 579 9.97 -17.35 21.30
N THR A 580 9.12 -17.34 22.32
CA THR A 580 8.27 -16.19 22.65
C THR A 580 9.12 -15.03 23.17
N LEU A 581 10.11 -15.24 24.04
CA LEU A 581 11.01 -14.18 24.52
C LEU A 581 11.78 -13.49 23.38
N ILE A 582 12.32 -14.22 22.41
CA ILE A 582 13.04 -13.64 21.25
C ILE A 582 12.08 -13.16 20.14
N GLY A 583 10.78 -13.42 20.28
CA GLY A 583 9.76 -12.95 19.35
C GLY A 583 9.67 -13.76 18.06
N MET A 584 10.00 -15.04 18.06
CA MET A 584 9.62 -15.96 16.98
C MET A 584 8.17 -16.45 17.12
N LYS A 585 7.66 -16.49 18.36
CA LYS A 585 6.29 -16.88 18.71
C LYS A 585 5.61 -15.82 19.57
N THR A 586 4.32 -16.00 19.80
CA THR A 586 3.53 -15.28 20.81
C THR A 586 2.81 -16.29 21.68
N PHE A 587 2.43 -15.96 22.91
CA PHE A 587 1.70 -16.89 23.76
C PHE A 587 0.32 -17.21 23.19
N ILE A 588 -0.46 -16.23 22.73
CA ILE A 588 -1.82 -16.44 22.20
C ILE A 588 -1.86 -16.18 20.69
N GLY A 589 -2.29 -17.18 19.90
CA GLY A 589 -2.53 -17.06 18.46
C GLY A 589 -3.85 -17.68 18.02
N TYR A 590 -4.20 -17.61 16.73
CA TYR A 590 -5.46 -18.15 16.22
C TYR A 590 -5.53 -19.68 16.25
N GLY A 591 -6.71 -20.22 16.52
CA GLY A 591 -7.08 -21.63 16.43
C GLY A 591 -7.86 -21.95 15.15
N GLY A 592 -7.84 -23.21 14.72
CA GLY A 592 -8.41 -23.66 13.43
C GLY A 592 -7.36 -24.12 12.41
N GLU A 593 -7.79 -24.44 11.19
CA GLU A 593 -6.92 -24.78 10.06
C GLU A 593 -6.48 -23.52 9.29
N TYR A 594 -5.35 -23.61 8.56
CA TYR A 594 -4.71 -22.45 7.94
C TYR A 594 -5.58 -21.76 6.87
N LYS A 595 -6.53 -22.49 6.28
CA LYS A 595 -7.47 -21.96 5.28
C LYS A 595 -8.43 -20.93 5.88
N ASP A 596 -8.66 -20.97 7.20
CA ASP A 596 -9.58 -20.10 7.92
C ASP A 596 -8.96 -18.76 8.33
N PHE A 597 -7.70 -18.47 7.96
CA PHE A 597 -6.99 -17.28 8.44
C PHE A 597 -6.85 -16.17 7.39
N ASN A 598 -7.28 -16.41 6.15
CA ASN A 598 -7.07 -15.48 5.04
C ASN A 598 -7.74 -14.10 5.23
N PHE A 599 -8.73 -13.99 6.13
CA PHE A 599 -9.44 -12.74 6.46
C PHE A 599 -8.97 -12.10 7.78
N LEU A 600 -8.03 -12.72 8.52
CA LEU A 600 -7.58 -12.26 9.83
C LEU A 600 -6.23 -11.54 9.74
N PRO A 601 -5.95 -10.62 10.68
CA PRO A 601 -4.67 -9.93 10.71
C PRO A 601 -3.54 -10.90 11.06
N LEU A 602 -2.43 -10.82 10.32
CA LEU A 602 -1.27 -11.69 10.51
C LEU A 602 -0.61 -11.46 11.87
N ILE A 603 -0.57 -12.51 12.70
CA ILE A 603 0.18 -12.55 13.96
C ILE A 603 1.15 -13.74 13.97
N LYS A 604 2.14 -13.69 14.88
CA LYS A 604 3.08 -14.80 15.08
C LYS A 604 2.34 -16.06 15.52
N LYS A 605 2.93 -17.22 15.28
CA LYS A 605 2.36 -18.50 15.70
C LYS A 605 2.20 -18.53 17.22
N GLY A 606 0.97 -18.80 17.67
CA GLY A 606 0.63 -18.92 19.09
C GLY A 606 1.21 -20.19 19.72
N VAL A 607 1.65 -20.09 20.98
CA VAL A 607 1.90 -21.25 21.84
C VAL A 607 0.57 -21.89 22.26
N ILE A 608 -0.42 -21.04 22.56
CA ILE A 608 -1.81 -21.36 22.84
C ILE A 608 -2.66 -20.89 21.65
N LYS A 609 -3.56 -21.75 21.18
CA LYS A 609 -4.52 -21.45 20.12
C LYS A 609 -5.85 -20.96 20.73
N PHE A 610 -6.34 -19.81 20.30
CA PHE A 610 -7.61 -19.22 20.69
C PHE A 610 -8.69 -19.49 19.64
N PRO A 611 -9.95 -19.80 20.00
CA PRO A 611 -10.39 -20.22 21.34
C PRO A 611 -9.85 -21.61 21.69
N LEU A 612 -9.60 -21.89 22.97
CA LEU A 612 -9.22 -23.25 23.41
C LEU A 612 -10.45 -24.17 23.38
N SER A 613 -10.62 -24.98 22.34
CA SER A 613 -11.66 -26.01 22.29
C SER A 613 -11.12 -27.36 22.78
N PHE A 614 -11.53 -27.80 23.96
CA PHE A 614 -11.17 -29.14 24.50
C PHE A 614 -12.29 -30.18 24.36
N LYS A 615 -13.50 -29.80 23.92
CA LYS A 615 -14.56 -30.76 23.59
C LYS A 615 -14.81 -30.72 22.08
N VAL A 616 -14.12 -31.62 21.39
CA VAL A 616 -14.29 -31.91 19.98
C VAL A 616 -15.56 -32.75 19.83
N MET A 617 -16.69 -32.11 19.57
CA MET A 617 -17.84 -32.69 18.88
C MET A 617 -18.86 -31.57 18.59
N GLN A 618 -19.15 -31.36 17.31
CA GLN A 618 -20.20 -30.47 16.76
C GLN A 618 -20.02 -28.95 16.94
N PHE A 619 -19.01 -28.37 16.29
CA PHE A 619 -19.14 -26.97 15.88
C PHE A 619 -19.06 -26.86 14.35
N ASP A 620 -20.03 -26.10 13.81
CA ASP A 620 -20.08 -25.55 12.44
C ASP A 620 -18.71 -24.96 12.01
N GLU A 621 -18.32 -25.15 10.75
CA GLU A 621 -17.07 -24.62 10.14
C GLU A 621 -16.89 -23.11 10.44
N GLY A 622 -17.98 -22.38 10.69
CA GLY A 622 -17.95 -20.97 11.09
C GLY A 622 -17.49 -20.63 12.51
N TYR A 623 -17.35 -21.58 13.45
CA TYR A 623 -17.07 -21.26 14.87
C TYR A 623 -15.70 -20.61 15.11
N PHE A 624 -14.62 -21.23 14.61
CA PHE A 624 -13.26 -20.70 14.76
C PHE A 624 -13.12 -19.35 14.06
N LYS A 625 -13.72 -19.22 12.88
CA LYS A 625 -13.83 -17.95 12.14
C LYS A 625 -14.45 -16.85 13.00
N ARG A 626 -15.65 -17.07 13.55
CA ARG A 626 -16.33 -16.08 14.41
C ARG A 626 -15.51 -15.71 15.64
N LYS A 627 -14.95 -16.69 16.35
CA LYS A 627 -14.18 -16.43 17.59
C LYS A 627 -12.85 -15.76 17.35
N ASN A 628 -12.14 -16.11 16.28
CA ASN A 628 -10.90 -15.42 15.92
C ASN A 628 -11.17 -13.97 15.47
N ILE A 629 -12.26 -13.72 14.75
CA ILE A 629 -12.70 -12.35 14.43
C ILE A 629 -13.00 -11.58 15.71
N GLU A 630 -13.75 -12.17 16.64
CA GLU A 630 -14.06 -11.55 17.93
C GLU A 630 -12.80 -11.23 18.74
N TYR A 631 -11.84 -12.16 18.79
CA TYR A 631 -10.53 -11.93 19.42
C TYR A 631 -9.77 -10.79 18.76
N ALA A 632 -9.65 -10.79 17.43
CA ALA A 632 -8.92 -9.75 16.71
C ALA A 632 -9.60 -8.37 16.83
N ARG A 633 -10.95 -8.35 16.87
CA ARG A 633 -11.76 -7.12 16.98
C ARG A 633 -11.79 -6.55 18.39
N ASN A 634 -11.94 -7.40 19.41
CA ASN A 634 -12.09 -6.98 20.81
C ASN A 634 -10.80 -7.19 21.62
N TYR A 635 -9.65 -7.29 20.94
CA TYR A 635 -8.37 -7.53 21.58
C TYR A 635 -8.10 -6.49 22.67
N SER A 636 -7.67 -6.98 23.83
CA SER A 636 -7.07 -6.19 24.89
C SER A 636 -5.92 -6.97 25.53
N PRO A 637 -4.91 -6.30 26.12
CA PRO A 637 -3.82 -7.00 26.81
C PRO A 637 -4.34 -7.88 27.95
N TRP A 638 -5.43 -7.46 28.60
CA TRP A 638 -6.09 -8.23 29.65
C TRP A 638 -6.66 -9.56 29.16
N LEU A 639 -7.16 -9.61 27.93
CA LEU A 639 -7.66 -10.85 27.32
C LEU A 639 -6.53 -11.89 27.20
N ASP A 640 -5.34 -11.47 26.75
CA ASP A 640 -4.17 -12.36 26.66
C ASP A 640 -3.70 -12.78 28.06
N ILE A 641 -3.57 -11.84 29.02
CA ILE A 641 -3.18 -12.14 30.40
C ILE A 641 -4.14 -13.15 31.03
N LYS A 642 -5.46 -12.89 30.95
CA LYS A 642 -6.50 -13.78 31.47
C LYS A 642 -6.44 -15.15 30.81
N THR A 643 -6.20 -15.21 29.50
CA THR A 643 -6.11 -16.47 28.75
C THR A 643 -4.86 -17.26 29.13
N ILE A 644 -3.70 -16.60 29.27
CA ILE A 644 -2.45 -17.24 29.71
C ILE A 644 -2.63 -17.78 31.13
N TRP A 645 -3.11 -16.95 32.07
CA TRP A 645 -3.32 -17.33 33.48
C TRP A 645 -4.29 -18.50 33.63
N ALA A 646 -5.48 -18.41 33.02
CA ALA A 646 -6.50 -19.44 33.10
C ALA A 646 -6.08 -20.79 32.48
N ASN A 647 -5.04 -20.79 31.64
CA ASN A 647 -4.57 -21.98 30.95
C ASN A 647 -3.10 -22.31 31.27
N MET A 648 -2.55 -21.78 32.38
CA MET A 648 -1.17 -22.07 32.79
C MET A 648 -0.92 -23.57 32.91
N TYR A 649 -1.81 -24.32 33.57
CA TYR A 649 -1.70 -25.79 33.69
C TYR A 649 -1.83 -26.55 32.36
N LYS A 650 -2.45 -25.93 31.34
CA LYS A 650 -2.63 -26.54 30.01
C LYS A 650 -1.45 -26.30 29.08
N LEU A 651 -0.58 -25.33 29.39
CA LEU A 651 0.69 -25.16 28.68
C LEU A 651 1.56 -26.41 28.79
N GLY A 652 1.46 -27.16 29.91
CA GLY A 652 2.20 -28.41 30.17
C GLY A 652 1.67 -29.67 29.47
N ASN A 653 0.38 -29.71 29.12
CA ASN A 653 -0.29 -30.92 28.70
C ASN A 653 -0.47 -31.00 27.18
N LYS A 654 0.19 -31.98 26.54
CA LYS A 654 -0.21 -32.48 25.22
C LYS A 654 -1.52 -33.27 25.38
N LYS A 655 -2.66 -32.60 25.35
CA LYS A 655 -3.88 -33.16 24.77
C LYS A 655 -4.54 -32.07 23.96
#